data_AF-A0A966AN88-F1
#
_entry.id   AF-A0A966AN88-F1
#
_cell.length_a   1.000
_cell.length_b   1.000
_cell.length_c   1.000
_cell.angle_alpha   90.00
_cell.angle_beta   90.00
_cell.angle_gamma   90.00
#
_symmetry.space_group_name_H-M   'P 1'
#
loop_
_entity.id
_entity.type
_entity.pdbx_description
1 polymer ?
#
loop_
_entity_poly.entity_id
_entity_poly.type
_entity_poly.pdbx_seq_one_letter_code
_entity_poly.pdbx_strand_id
1 'polypeptide(L)'
;GNWTRGIDIYDGASNNTIGGTATGAGNIIAHNANDGVRVSGDTGFGPSIGTAIIGNSIYDNSLGIDLEPSSGVTANDGAGDADIGANELQNFPDITDAWTNGVQVLIAGTLDSAANSTFRVEFFASSVASGFGYGEGEVYLGFADVTTDGLGNAIFSETLKVNVAVGAFITATATDSAGNTSEFSEADVTATASNDVLVVTNTSWLSNGDAALAIAAHSANDGGEGISLLEAIEAANATGNVGLPDYITFDIPLDDPGHVYYQDNSGAGWGPAVWTDLDDASITDFDPDLPGTPRSWYRIQYTSSVPALVEGVVIDATTQAGFSGEPLIELDLSGASGTDGFGGNNSAELTGGITIRGFIINGADSEDAIKFDGDNNTVVGNWLGLDSTGTVAIGNGDNAIHLSSSNNNVIGGSTLADRNVIAGSGVNLAETGQAIRLTGTSSNNIIQGNYIGTDKTGTVVLGNRTEGIGIFTTATGNIIGGTAPGEANVIVGSGTEGIQLDGGNANTISGNSIHSNGSLGIELASGNDSQSAPSFLPGSVVSDGITTTVVGSLSSTANKTFTVEFFASDSSSPGGEGEVYMGSAVVTTDGAGNADFTATLSVGVTAGAIITATATNDAGSTSQFSGTVAATGPAIDNAPVANDDAYTVAQDSTLNVDWWDTAWTKRQKLTFDNLRQSEHLYDFPVLVKLTGGYNIDYSQTQANGEDLRFFDADGTALAYEVEEWDENGTSYVWVRVPKVDGWSNTDHIWMYYGNGTAIAGQSPQDVWMPSYQGVWHLSESGTGA
;
A
#
# COMPACT_ATOMS: atom_id res chain seq x y z
N GLY A 1 12.70 40.24 -17.61
CA GLY A 1 11.34 40.01 -17.09
C GLY A 1 10.84 41.25 -16.40
N ASN A 2 9.94 41.07 -15.43
CA ASN A 2 9.32 42.16 -14.70
C ASN A 2 10.34 42.86 -13.79
N TRP A 3 10.06 44.13 -13.44
CA TRP A 3 10.89 44.91 -12.51
C TRP A 3 10.76 44.46 -11.05
N THR A 4 9.82 43.56 -10.78
CA THR A 4 9.47 42.99 -9.47
C THR A 4 9.28 41.49 -9.66
N ARG A 5 8.19 40.90 -9.17
CA ARG A 5 7.85 39.48 -9.31
C ARG A 5 7.23 39.11 -10.65
N GLY A 6 7.25 37.83 -10.99
CA GLY A 6 6.48 37.28 -12.10
C GLY A 6 4.97 37.28 -11.80
N ILE A 7 4.59 36.58 -10.74
CA ILE A 7 3.22 36.47 -10.21
C ILE A 7 3.23 36.79 -8.72
N ASP A 8 2.22 37.53 -8.25
CA ASP A 8 2.11 37.97 -6.87
C ASP A 8 0.69 37.71 -6.35
N ILE A 9 0.57 36.81 -5.37
CA ILE A 9 -0.67 36.46 -4.68
C ILE A 9 -0.61 37.09 -3.28
N TYR A 10 -1.58 37.95 -2.97
CA TYR A 10 -1.58 38.78 -1.77
C TYR A 10 -3.01 39.11 -1.32
N ASP A 11 -3.14 39.78 -0.17
CA ASP A 11 -4.42 40.24 0.42
C ASP A 11 -5.43 39.10 0.70
N GLY A 12 -4.95 37.93 1.12
CA GLY A 12 -5.80 36.80 1.52
C GLY A 12 -6.46 36.10 0.33
N ALA A 13 -5.90 36.23 -0.87
CA ALA A 13 -6.37 35.52 -2.05
C ALA A 13 -6.17 34.01 -1.87
N SER A 14 -7.22 33.22 -2.10
CA SER A 14 -7.18 31.77 -1.87
C SER A 14 -7.75 30.96 -3.02
N ASN A 15 -7.38 29.67 -3.07
CA ASN A 15 -7.84 28.70 -4.09
C ASN A 15 -7.48 29.11 -5.52
N ASN A 16 -6.23 29.56 -5.71
CA ASN A 16 -5.71 29.95 -7.01
C ASN A 16 -4.92 28.79 -7.63
N THR A 17 -4.85 28.74 -8.96
CA THR A 17 -3.99 27.79 -9.66
C THR A 17 -3.09 28.54 -10.63
N ILE A 18 -1.78 28.32 -10.49
CA ILE A 18 -0.74 28.76 -11.41
C ILE A 18 -0.26 27.50 -12.10
N GLY A 19 -0.62 27.33 -13.37
CA GLY A 19 -0.28 26.14 -14.16
C GLY A 19 -1.39 25.10 -14.18
N GLY A 20 -1.06 23.81 -14.03
CA GLY A 20 -2.02 22.71 -13.92
C GLY A 20 -1.48 21.35 -14.39
N THR A 21 -2.25 20.29 -14.13
CA THR A 21 -1.87 18.89 -14.42
C THR A 21 -2.09 18.46 -15.88
N ALA A 22 -2.90 19.19 -16.65
CA ALA A 22 -3.12 18.89 -18.05
C ALA A 22 -1.85 19.18 -18.88
N THR A 23 -1.58 18.36 -19.90
CA THR A 23 -0.45 18.58 -20.80
C THR A 23 -0.45 20.00 -21.39
N GLY A 24 0.61 20.76 -21.13
CA GLY A 24 0.76 22.14 -21.61
C GLY A 24 0.03 23.20 -20.78
N ALA A 25 -0.53 22.86 -19.61
CA ALA A 25 -1.10 23.84 -18.69
C ALA A 25 -0.04 24.67 -17.94
N GLY A 26 1.19 24.17 -17.85
CA GLY A 26 2.33 24.83 -17.21
C GLY A 26 2.69 26.18 -17.84
N ASN A 27 3.04 27.15 -16.99
CA ASN A 27 3.56 28.45 -17.41
C ASN A 27 5.10 28.44 -17.49
N ILE A 28 5.67 29.39 -18.25
CA ILE A 28 7.09 29.73 -18.17
C ILE A 28 7.22 31.07 -17.45
N ILE A 29 7.86 31.09 -16.28
CA ILE A 29 8.00 32.25 -15.40
C ILE A 29 9.48 32.52 -15.18
N ALA A 30 10.04 33.50 -15.90
CA ALA A 30 11.48 33.71 -15.91
C ALA A 30 11.94 35.16 -16.03
N HIS A 31 13.21 35.39 -15.65
CA HIS A 31 13.93 36.66 -15.78
C HIS A 31 13.35 37.82 -14.97
N ASN A 32 12.66 37.55 -13.87
CA ASN A 32 12.13 38.61 -13.00
C ASN A 32 13.24 39.19 -12.12
N ALA A 33 13.14 40.49 -11.81
CA ALA A 33 14.13 41.14 -10.95
C ALA A 33 14.00 40.76 -9.47
N ASN A 34 12.94 40.04 -9.11
CA ASN A 34 12.70 39.42 -7.80
C ASN A 34 12.13 37.99 -8.00
N ASP A 35 11.25 37.52 -7.12
CA ASP A 35 10.66 36.17 -7.11
C ASP A 35 9.87 35.85 -8.40
N GLY A 36 9.92 34.59 -8.86
CA GLY A 36 9.08 34.11 -9.95
C GLY A 36 7.62 34.15 -9.55
N VAL A 37 7.27 33.47 -8.46
CA VAL A 37 5.96 33.50 -7.81
C VAL A 37 6.14 33.88 -6.36
N ARG A 38 5.37 34.87 -5.89
CA ARG A 38 5.27 35.15 -4.46
C ARG A 38 3.84 34.89 -3.97
N VAL A 39 3.72 34.22 -2.84
CA VAL A 39 2.47 34.07 -2.10
C VAL A 39 2.65 34.76 -0.74
N SER A 40 1.75 35.67 -0.38
CA SER A 40 1.90 36.48 0.83
C SER A 40 0.58 36.70 1.56
N GLY A 41 0.67 36.83 2.88
CA GLY A 41 -0.39 37.37 3.73
C GLY A 41 -0.08 38.80 4.14
N ASP A 42 -0.94 39.77 3.80
CA ASP A 42 -0.77 41.15 4.29
C ASP A 42 -1.50 41.35 5.63
N THR A 43 -1.02 42.35 6.38
CA THR A 43 -1.57 42.74 7.68
C THR A 43 -2.98 43.32 7.56
N GLY A 44 -3.99 42.45 7.57
CA GLY A 44 -5.41 42.85 7.64
C GLY A 44 -6.38 41.94 6.90
N PHE A 45 -5.91 41.08 6.00
CA PHE A 45 -6.77 40.22 5.16
C PHE A 45 -6.56 38.72 5.37
N GLY A 46 -5.59 38.32 6.19
CA GLY A 46 -5.24 36.92 6.42
C GLY A 46 -4.22 36.39 5.39
N PRO A 47 -3.68 35.17 5.60
CA PRO A 47 -2.76 34.56 4.65
C PRO A 47 -3.46 34.18 3.34
N SER A 48 -2.72 34.26 2.23
CA SER A 48 -3.14 33.70 0.96
C SER A 48 -2.81 32.20 0.95
N ILE A 49 -3.83 31.34 0.89
CA ILE A 49 -3.70 29.86 1.01
C ILE A 49 -4.36 29.12 -0.16
N GLY A 50 -4.04 27.86 -0.36
CA GLY A 50 -4.57 27.03 -1.44
C GLY A 50 -4.17 27.55 -2.82
N THR A 51 -2.95 28.09 -2.95
CA THR A 51 -2.41 28.49 -4.25
C THR A 51 -1.57 27.36 -4.83
N ALA A 52 -2.17 26.59 -5.74
CA ALA A 52 -1.53 25.44 -6.37
C ALA A 52 -0.59 25.93 -7.49
N ILE A 53 0.70 25.65 -7.38
CA ILE A 53 1.74 26.03 -8.33
C ILE A 53 2.25 24.76 -9.01
N ILE A 54 1.57 24.32 -10.08
CA ILE A 54 1.72 22.97 -10.64
C ILE A 54 2.22 23.01 -12.09
N GLY A 55 3.26 22.22 -12.39
CA GLY A 55 3.75 21.95 -13.73
C GLY A 55 4.39 23.15 -14.44
N ASN A 56 4.79 24.19 -13.69
CA ASN A 56 5.39 25.40 -14.26
C ASN A 56 6.89 25.25 -14.44
N SER A 57 7.43 25.87 -15.49
CA SER A 57 8.87 26.11 -15.65
C SER A 57 9.21 27.48 -15.05
N ILE A 58 9.91 27.52 -13.93
CA ILE A 58 10.23 28.73 -13.16
C ILE A 58 11.75 28.82 -12.99
N TYR A 59 12.41 29.78 -13.66
CA TYR A 59 13.88 29.88 -13.65
C TYR A 59 14.40 31.29 -13.96
N ASP A 60 15.69 31.56 -13.70
CA ASP A 60 16.35 32.86 -13.90
C ASP A 60 15.64 34.02 -13.15
N ASN A 61 15.09 33.76 -11.96
CA ASN A 61 14.52 34.76 -11.06
C ASN A 61 15.48 34.99 -9.87
N SER A 62 15.09 35.83 -8.89
CA SER A 62 15.83 35.88 -7.63
C SER A 62 15.59 34.60 -6.81
N LEU A 63 14.32 34.27 -6.60
CA LEU A 63 13.83 33.00 -6.07
C LEU A 63 12.75 32.47 -7.03
N GLY A 64 12.59 31.15 -7.13
CA GLY A 64 11.53 30.57 -7.94
C GLY A 64 10.14 30.84 -7.34
N ILE A 65 9.94 30.38 -6.12
CA ILE A 65 8.74 30.57 -5.30
C ILE A 65 9.19 31.19 -3.96
N ASP A 66 8.41 32.11 -3.40
CA ASP A 66 8.64 32.77 -2.10
C ASP A 66 7.32 32.79 -1.31
N LEU A 67 7.30 32.11 -0.15
CA LEU A 67 6.17 32.11 0.78
C LEU A 67 6.45 33.09 1.93
N GLU A 68 5.72 34.20 1.97
CA GLU A 68 5.93 35.24 2.99
C GLU A 68 5.23 34.88 4.31
N PRO A 69 5.81 35.25 5.48
CA PRO A 69 6.10 36.65 5.82
C PRO A 69 7.59 37.06 5.82
N SER A 70 8.51 36.13 5.60
CA SER A 70 9.94 36.43 5.47
C SER A 70 10.36 36.28 4.03
N SER A 71 11.06 37.28 3.48
CA SER A 71 11.71 37.12 2.17
C SER A 71 12.81 36.07 2.25
N GLY A 72 12.78 35.12 1.33
CA GLY A 72 13.66 33.95 1.33
C GLY A 72 12.86 32.67 1.49
N VAL A 73 13.47 31.54 1.11
CA VAL A 73 12.85 30.22 1.30
C VAL A 73 12.54 29.99 2.78
N THR A 74 11.30 29.60 3.07
CA THR A 74 10.87 29.23 4.42
C THR A 74 11.48 27.89 4.78
N ALA A 75 12.27 27.82 5.86
CA ALA A 75 12.88 26.57 6.27
C ALA A 75 11.82 25.57 6.74
N ASN A 76 11.98 24.30 6.36
CA ASN A 76 11.10 23.25 6.87
C ASN A 76 11.04 23.27 8.40
N ASP A 77 9.83 23.13 8.95
CA ASP A 77 9.60 22.94 10.39
C ASP A 77 9.73 21.46 10.77
N GLY A 78 9.33 21.06 11.98
CA GLY A 78 9.47 19.66 12.43
C GLY A 78 8.13 18.97 12.62
N ALA A 79 8.07 17.68 12.30
CA ALA A 79 6.97 16.73 12.53
C ALA A 79 5.55 17.32 12.37
N GLY A 80 5.05 17.32 11.14
CA GLY A 80 3.63 17.51 10.87
C GLY A 80 3.22 18.89 10.33
N ASP A 81 4.17 19.76 9.96
CA ASP A 81 3.94 21.01 9.20
C ASP A 81 2.80 21.84 9.77
N ALA A 82 3.04 22.34 10.99
CA ALA A 82 2.03 22.99 11.82
C ALA A 82 1.99 24.51 11.61
N ASP A 83 2.78 25.01 10.67
CA ASP A 83 2.94 26.42 10.43
C ASP A 83 1.68 27.06 9.83
N ILE A 84 1.60 28.38 10.00
CA ILE A 84 0.49 29.18 9.49
C ILE A 84 1.05 30.34 8.66
N GLY A 85 0.50 30.55 7.47
CA GLY A 85 1.01 31.58 6.57
C GLY A 85 0.59 31.37 5.14
N ALA A 86 1.32 32.02 4.22
CA ALA A 86 1.12 31.83 2.80
C ALA A 86 1.25 30.35 2.43
N ASN A 87 0.24 29.77 1.79
CA ASN A 87 0.15 28.32 1.54
C ASN A 87 0.48 27.46 2.78
N GLU A 88 0.07 27.91 3.97
CA GLU A 88 0.34 27.23 5.24
C GLU A 88 1.83 27.02 5.53
N LEU A 89 2.72 27.71 4.79
CA LEU A 89 4.17 27.54 4.83
C LEU A 89 4.63 26.09 4.58
N GLN A 90 3.85 25.37 3.76
CA GLN A 90 4.06 23.99 3.37
C GLN A 90 5.55 23.62 3.21
N ASN A 91 5.99 22.62 3.98
CA ASN A 91 7.33 22.07 3.90
C ASN A 91 7.60 21.51 2.50
N PHE A 92 8.81 21.75 2.00
CA PHE A 92 9.28 21.22 0.72
C PHE A 92 9.95 19.84 0.90
N PRO A 93 9.96 18.98 -0.14
CA PRO A 93 10.68 17.71 -0.11
C PRO A 93 12.19 17.90 0.07
N ASP A 94 12.84 17.04 0.84
CA ASP A 94 14.30 16.98 0.93
C ASP A 94 14.82 15.94 -0.06
N ILE A 95 15.54 16.37 -1.09
CA ILE A 95 16.10 15.45 -2.10
C ILE A 95 17.40 14.90 -1.55
N THR A 96 17.46 13.58 -1.38
CA THR A 96 18.63 12.92 -0.81
C THR A 96 19.53 12.35 -1.89
N ASP A 97 18.97 11.97 -3.05
CA ASP A 97 19.77 11.51 -4.19
C ASP A 97 19.04 11.64 -5.53
N ALA A 98 19.82 11.75 -6.61
CA ALA A 98 19.32 11.70 -7.98
C ALA A 98 20.35 11.12 -8.94
N TRP A 99 19.90 10.14 -9.74
CA TRP A 99 20.74 9.39 -10.66
C TRP A 99 20.12 9.33 -12.03
N THR A 100 20.90 9.55 -13.08
CA THR A 100 20.43 9.46 -14.46
C THR A 100 21.35 8.62 -15.34
N ASN A 101 20.75 7.87 -16.26
CA ASN A 101 21.45 7.19 -17.36
C ASN A 101 21.26 7.91 -18.71
N GLY A 102 20.71 9.13 -18.70
CA GLY A 102 20.39 9.91 -19.89
C GLY A 102 19.12 9.49 -20.63
N VAL A 103 18.41 8.46 -20.16
CA VAL A 103 17.09 8.02 -20.67
C VAL A 103 16.02 8.14 -19.59
N GLN A 104 16.37 7.81 -18.34
CA GLN A 104 15.55 7.97 -17.16
C GLN A 104 16.36 8.59 -16.02
N VAL A 105 15.67 9.03 -14.98
CA VAL A 105 16.25 9.51 -13.72
C VAL A 105 15.54 8.82 -12.56
N LEU A 106 16.28 8.27 -11.60
CA LEU A 106 15.74 7.91 -10.29
C LEU A 106 16.00 9.07 -9.33
N ILE A 107 14.99 9.46 -8.56
CA ILE A 107 15.04 10.55 -7.59
C ILE A 107 14.56 10.02 -6.25
N ALA A 108 15.40 10.10 -5.22
CA ALA A 108 15.09 9.70 -3.86
C ALA A 108 15.07 10.90 -2.92
N GLY A 109 14.24 10.82 -1.90
CA GLY A 109 14.10 11.89 -0.93
C GLY A 109 13.15 11.57 0.21
N THR A 110 12.96 12.55 1.07
CA THR A 110 12.00 12.51 2.17
C THR A 110 11.06 13.71 2.11
N LEU A 111 9.93 13.59 2.80
CA LEU A 111 9.00 14.69 3.02
C LEU A 111 8.54 14.62 4.48
N ASP A 112 8.67 15.72 5.22
CA ASP A 112 8.02 15.90 6.51
C ASP A 112 6.93 16.95 6.32
N SER A 113 5.67 16.56 6.35
CA SER A 113 4.53 17.47 6.23
C SER A 113 3.30 16.97 7.00
N ALA A 114 2.11 17.52 6.77
CA ALA A 114 0.90 17.17 7.52
C ALA A 114 0.69 15.64 7.52
N ALA A 115 0.49 15.06 8.70
CA ALA A 115 0.38 13.61 8.89
C ALA A 115 -0.79 12.99 8.11
N ASN A 116 -0.63 11.73 7.68
CA ASN A 116 -1.62 10.95 6.93
C ASN A 116 -2.19 11.69 5.70
N SER A 117 -1.36 12.52 5.05
CA SER A 117 -1.79 13.35 3.93
C SER A 117 -1.00 13.01 2.67
N THR A 118 -1.70 12.96 1.54
CA THR A 118 -1.05 12.75 0.24
C THR A 118 -0.70 14.10 -0.38
N PHE A 119 0.57 14.23 -0.77
CA PHE A 119 1.13 15.38 -1.45
C PHE A 119 1.53 14.98 -2.86
N ARG A 120 1.21 15.84 -3.82
CA ARG A 120 1.81 15.77 -5.15
C ARG A 120 3.21 16.37 -5.06
N VAL A 121 4.23 15.53 -5.16
CA VAL A 121 5.64 15.94 -5.22
C VAL A 121 6.05 16.07 -6.68
N GLU A 122 6.29 17.30 -7.15
CA GLU A 122 6.75 17.57 -8.52
C GLU A 122 8.26 17.74 -8.56
N PHE A 123 8.90 17.08 -9.53
CA PHE A 123 10.36 17.06 -9.69
C PHE A 123 10.80 17.92 -10.87
N PHE A 124 11.89 18.64 -10.69
CA PHE A 124 12.43 19.56 -11.68
C PHE A 124 13.95 19.42 -11.82
N ALA A 125 14.46 19.64 -13.03
CA ALA A 125 15.87 19.77 -13.31
C ALA A 125 16.22 21.21 -13.70
N SER A 126 17.34 21.71 -13.18
CA SER A 126 17.88 23.04 -13.51
C SER A 126 19.36 22.95 -13.86
N SER A 127 19.76 23.72 -14.88
CA SER A 127 21.16 23.72 -15.35
C SER A 127 22.11 24.49 -14.42
N VAL A 128 21.57 25.33 -13.53
CA VAL A 128 22.29 26.13 -12.54
C VAL A 128 21.46 26.20 -11.27
N ALA A 129 22.06 26.02 -10.09
CA ALA A 129 21.41 26.32 -8.81
C ALA A 129 21.20 27.84 -8.66
N SER A 130 20.13 28.27 -8.00
CA SER A 130 19.94 29.69 -7.72
C SER A 130 21.08 30.22 -6.83
N GLY A 131 21.34 31.53 -6.88
CA GLY A 131 22.38 32.17 -6.06
C GLY A 131 22.14 32.10 -4.54
N PHE A 132 21.02 31.51 -4.10
CA PHE A 132 20.60 31.39 -2.70
C PHE A 132 20.74 29.95 -2.13
N GLY A 133 21.23 28.97 -2.90
CA GLY A 133 21.38 27.57 -2.44
C GLY A 133 20.11 26.72 -2.62
N TYR A 134 18.96 27.35 -2.83
CA TYR A 134 17.69 26.67 -3.09
C TYR A 134 17.34 26.61 -4.58
N GLY A 135 16.40 25.73 -4.93
CA GLY A 135 16.01 25.40 -6.28
C GLY A 135 15.27 26.45 -7.09
N GLU A 136 15.36 26.26 -8.40
CA GLU A 136 14.41 26.74 -9.40
C GLU A 136 13.96 25.52 -10.21
N GLY A 137 12.78 25.57 -10.81
CA GLY A 137 12.21 24.49 -11.62
C GLY A 137 12.30 24.77 -13.11
N GLU A 138 13.49 24.76 -13.72
CA GLU A 138 13.66 25.08 -15.15
C GLU A 138 12.95 24.07 -16.06
N VAL A 139 13.14 22.78 -15.81
CA VAL A 139 12.55 21.68 -16.60
C VAL A 139 11.72 20.78 -15.70
N TYR A 140 10.42 20.73 -15.93
CA TYR A 140 9.53 19.78 -15.26
C TYR A 140 9.81 18.34 -15.73
N LEU A 141 10.06 17.44 -14.79
CA LEU A 141 10.44 16.04 -15.05
C LEU A 141 9.26 15.07 -14.89
N GLY A 142 8.36 15.37 -13.96
CA GLY A 142 7.30 14.47 -13.56
C GLY A 142 6.90 14.71 -12.11
N PHE A 143 6.14 13.77 -11.55
CA PHE A 143 5.68 13.84 -10.17
C PHE A 143 5.54 12.45 -9.57
N ALA A 144 5.51 12.39 -8.25
CA ALA A 144 5.04 11.26 -7.47
C ALA A 144 3.93 11.73 -6.51
N ASP A 145 2.97 10.86 -6.22
CA ASP A 145 2.03 11.08 -5.12
C ASP A 145 2.64 10.44 -3.86
N VAL A 146 3.04 11.27 -2.90
CA VAL A 146 3.75 10.87 -1.69
C VAL A 146 2.82 11.03 -0.50
N THR A 147 2.56 9.96 0.25
CA THR A 147 1.72 10.01 1.44
C THR A 147 2.57 9.94 2.69
N THR A 148 2.37 10.90 3.59
CA THR A 148 3.04 10.98 4.89
C THR A 148 2.41 10.03 5.90
N ASP A 149 3.23 9.49 6.80
CA ASP A 149 2.81 8.63 7.89
C ASP A 149 2.05 9.41 8.98
N GLY A 150 1.66 8.72 10.05
CA GLY A 150 0.98 9.32 11.21
C GLY A 150 1.79 10.37 11.98
N LEU A 151 3.09 10.51 11.71
CA LEU A 151 3.98 11.52 12.27
C LEU A 151 4.31 12.63 11.26
N GLY A 152 3.82 12.55 10.02
CA GLY A 152 4.10 13.51 8.97
C GLY A 152 5.24 13.14 8.03
N ASN A 153 5.92 12.00 8.21
CA ASN A 153 7.11 11.66 7.44
C ASN A 153 6.79 10.74 6.27
N ALA A 154 7.48 10.92 5.16
CA ALA A 154 7.49 10.02 4.03
C ALA A 154 8.91 9.86 3.47
N ILE A 155 9.19 8.68 2.92
CA ILE A 155 10.37 8.40 2.10
C ILE A 155 9.86 8.05 0.70
N PHE A 156 10.49 8.57 -0.34
CA PHE A 156 10.14 8.24 -1.73
C PHE A 156 11.38 7.92 -2.55
N SER A 157 11.17 7.13 -3.61
CA SER A 157 12.17 6.76 -4.61
C SER A 157 11.47 6.55 -5.94
N GLU A 158 11.54 7.54 -6.83
CA GLU A 158 10.73 7.62 -8.05
C GLU A 158 11.57 7.56 -9.32
N THR A 159 11.24 6.65 -10.25
CA THR A 159 11.93 6.54 -11.55
C THR A 159 11.12 7.21 -12.65
N LEU A 160 11.59 8.36 -13.12
CA LEU A 160 10.98 9.10 -14.21
C LEU A 160 11.66 8.77 -15.53
N LYS A 161 10.89 8.33 -16.53
CA LYS A 161 11.37 8.03 -17.90
C LYS A 161 11.59 9.29 -18.72
N VAL A 162 12.43 10.18 -18.20
CA VAL A 162 12.81 11.44 -18.82
C VAL A 162 14.33 11.58 -18.85
N ASN A 163 14.83 12.19 -19.92
CA ASN A 163 16.25 12.48 -20.03
C ASN A 163 16.61 13.64 -19.11
N VAL A 164 17.50 13.37 -18.15
CA VAL A 164 18.13 14.39 -17.32
C VAL A 164 19.62 14.41 -17.65
N ALA A 165 20.18 15.61 -17.80
CA ALA A 165 21.61 15.74 -18.02
C ALA A 165 22.38 15.52 -16.71
N VAL A 166 23.49 14.78 -16.79
CA VAL A 166 24.42 14.64 -15.67
C VAL A 166 24.91 16.03 -15.24
N GLY A 167 24.84 16.30 -13.95
CA GLY A 167 25.17 17.58 -13.32
C GLY A 167 24.00 18.57 -13.24
N ALA A 168 22.81 18.23 -13.72
CA ALA A 168 21.62 19.07 -13.52
C ALA A 168 21.18 19.03 -12.05
N PHE A 169 20.87 20.17 -11.45
CA PHE A 169 20.34 20.23 -10.09
C PHE A 169 18.91 19.69 -10.07
N ILE A 170 18.62 18.78 -9.14
CA ILE A 170 17.27 18.24 -8.93
C ILE A 170 16.64 18.95 -7.75
N THR A 171 15.44 19.45 -7.97
CA THR A 171 14.66 20.16 -6.96
C THR A 171 13.21 19.68 -7.03
N ALA A 172 12.46 19.88 -5.95
CA ALA A 172 11.06 19.49 -5.90
C ALA A 172 10.18 20.48 -5.14
N THR A 173 8.87 20.38 -5.38
CA THR A 173 7.83 21.06 -4.59
C THR A 173 6.80 20.03 -4.13
N ALA A 174 6.24 20.20 -2.93
CA ALA A 174 5.10 19.44 -2.44
C ALA A 174 3.82 20.29 -2.57
N THR A 175 2.72 19.70 -3.05
CA THR A 175 1.41 20.34 -3.09
C THR A 175 0.38 19.45 -2.39
N ASP A 176 -0.29 19.98 -1.38
CA ASP A 176 -1.34 19.27 -0.66
C ASP A 176 -2.67 19.20 -1.45
N SER A 177 -3.67 18.51 -0.90
CA SER A 177 -5.00 18.38 -1.50
C SER A 177 -5.82 19.69 -1.52
N ALA A 178 -5.50 20.66 -0.66
CA ALA A 178 -6.10 21.98 -0.63
C ALA A 178 -5.45 22.95 -1.64
N GLY A 179 -4.35 22.53 -2.28
CA GLY A 179 -3.59 23.30 -3.24
C GLY A 179 -2.52 24.18 -2.59
N ASN A 180 -2.13 23.97 -1.34
CA ASN A 180 -0.97 24.63 -0.74
C ASN A 180 0.30 24.02 -1.34
N THR A 181 1.01 24.78 -2.19
CA THR A 181 2.31 24.39 -2.74
C THR A 181 3.45 25.00 -1.96
N SER A 182 4.47 24.19 -1.64
CA SER A 182 5.73 24.58 -1.01
C SER A 182 6.59 25.48 -1.91
N GLU A 183 7.65 26.04 -1.34
CA GLU A 183 8.81 26.51 -2.10
C GLU A 183 9.58 25.34 -2.75
N PHE A 184 10.55 25.66 -3.61
CA PHE A 184 11.46 24.63 -4.14
C PHE A 184 12.43 24.15 -3.05
N SER A 185 12.70 22.85 -3.07
CA SER A 185 13.73 22.21 -2.24
C SER A 185 15.13 22.81 -2.45
N GLU A 186 16.06 22.47 -1.55
CA GLU A 186 17.47 22.85 -1.70
C GLU A 186 18.05 22.30 -3.01
N ALA A 187 18.90 23.09 -3.68
CA ALA A 187 19.55 22.71 -4.94
C ALA A 187 20.93 22.11 -4.70
N ASP A 188 21.01 21.19 -3.74
CA ASP A 188 22.27 20.59 -3.30
C ASP A 188 22.53 19.22 -3.94
N VAL A 189 21.50 18.60 -4.50
CA VAL A 189 21.61 17.35 -5.25
C VAL A 189 21.65 17.63 -6.75
N THR A 190 22.73 17.19 -7.39
CA THR A 190 22.81 17.13 -8.86
C THR A 190 22.54 15.72 -9.33
N ALA A 191 21.78 15.55 -10.40
CA ALA A 191 21.64 14.30 -11.12
C ALA A 191 23.03 13.78 -11.52
N THR A 192 23.45 12.70 -10.88
CA THR A 192 24.73 12.07 -11.15
C THR A 192 24.55 11.01 -12.23
N ALA A 193 25.61 10.71 -12.98
CA ALA A 193 25.59 9.52 -13.81
C ALA A 193 25.50 8.30 -12.87
N SER A 194 24.54 7.40 -13.11
CA SER A 194 24.64 6.06 -12.52
C SER A 194 25.99 5.46 -12.94
N ASN A 195 26.75 4.92 -11.98
CA ASN A 195 28.13 4.52 -12.23
C ASN A 195 28.21 3.31 -13.17
N ASP A 196 27.29 2.34 -13.09
CA ASP A 196 27.12 1.28 -14.08
C ASP A 196 25.68 0.70 -14.07
N VAL A 197 25.03 0.63 -15.23
CA VAL A 197 23.80 -0.15 -15.43
C VAL A 197 24.18 -1.52 -15.97
N LEU A 198 24.10 -2.53 -15.12
CA LEU A 198 24.34 -3.92 -15.43
C LEU A 198 23.02 -4.57 -15.83
N VAL A 199 22.97 -5.19 -17.01
CA VAL A 199 21.75 -5.83 -17.52
C VAL A 199 21.98 -7.34 -17.53
N VAL A 200 21.22 -8.05 -16.72
CA VAL A 200 21.16 -9.52 -16.73
C VAL A 200 20.36 -9.95 -17.95
N THR A 201 20.96 -10.81 -18.79
CA THR A 201 20.38 -11.24 -20.07
C THR A 201 20.33 -12.76 -20.24
N ASN A 202 20.70 -13.53 -19.23
CA ASN A 202 20.52 -14.98 -19.22
C ASN A 202 20.16 -15.48 -17.82
N THR A 203 19.61 -16.70 -17.76
CA THR A 203 19.21 -17.36 -16.50
C THR A 203 20.30 -18.20 -15.84
N SER A 204 21.50 -18.26 -16.40
CA SER A 204 22.56 -19.13 -15.88
C SER A 204 23.08 -18.61 -14.52
N TRP A 205 23.36 -19.53 -13.60
CA TRP A 205 24.04 -19.22 -12.33
C TRP A 205 25.52 -19.64 -12.39
N LEU A 206 26.23 -19.18 -13.41
CA LEU A 206 27.65 -19.45 -13.61
C LEU A 206 28.35 -18.13 -13.95
N SER A 207 29.47 -17.86 -13.28
CA SER A 207 30.41 -16.82 -13.70
C SER A 207 31.36 -17.45 -14.74
N ASN A 208 31.34 -16.96 -15.98
CA ASN A 208 32.28 -17.40 -17.02
C ASN A 208 33.64 -16.65 -16.92
N GLY A 209 33.77 -15.73 -15.96
CA GLY A 209 34.96 -14.92 -15.71
C GLY A 209 34.95 -13.55 -16.39
N ASP A 210 33.81 -13.15 -16.97
CA ASP A 210 33.67 -11.91 -17.75
C ASP A 210 33.08 -10.74 -16.95
N ALA A 211 33.18 -10.74 -15.62
CA ALA A 211 32.77 -9.60 -14.78
C ALA A 211 33.38 -8.25 -15.25
N ALA A 212 34.57 -8.27 -15.86
CA ALA A 212 35.20 -7.09 -16.47
C ALA A 212 34.55 -6.63 -17.79
N LEU A 213 33.87 -7.51 -18.53
CA LEU A 213 33.04 -7.17 -19.70
C LEU A 213 31.69 -6.62 -19.28
N ALA A 214 31.10 -7.08 -18.16
CA ALA A 214 29.88 -6.50 -17.60
C ALA A 214 30.07 -5.01 -17.24
N ILE A 215 31.23 -4.64 -16.68
CA ILE A 215 31.63 -3.24 -16.41
C ILE A 215 31.90 -2.45 -17.72
N ALA A 216 32.31 -3.10 -18.81
CA ALA A 216 32.73 -2.43 -20.05
C ALA A 216 31.65 -2.37 -21.15
N ALA A 217 30.60 -3.20 -21.09
CA ALA A 217 29.66 -3.42 -22.19
C ALA A 217 28.23 -3.01 -21.84
N HIS A 218 27.93 -1.73 -21.97
CA HIS A 218 26.58 -1.15 -21.96
C HIS A 218 25.66 -1.60 -23.13
N SER A 219 25.89 -2.77 -23.77
CA SER A 219 24.98 -3.39 -24.75
C SER A 219 25.68 -4.58 -25.44
N ALA A 220 25.08 -5.77 -25.31
CA ALA A 220 25.09 -6.89 -26.25
C ALA A 220 26.46 -7.42 -26.77
N ASN A 221 26.76 -8.65 -26.35
CA ASN A 221 27.81 -9.58 -26.79
C ASN A 221 29.12 -9.56 -25.98
N ASP A 222 29.06 -10.28 -24.87
CA ASP A 222 30.14 -11.07 -24.26
C ASP A 222 30.70 -12.20 -25.17
N GLY A 223 30.38 -12.23 -26.47
CA GLY A 223 30.65 -13.39 -27.32
C GLY A 223 29.43 -14.27 -27.60
N GLY A 224 28.26 -13.91 -27.04
CA GLY A 224 26.97 -14.53 -27.33
C GLY A 224 26.44 -15.45 -26.22
N GLU A 225 26.96 -15.35 -25.00
CA GLU A 225 26.59 -16.17 -23.84
C GLU A 225 25.62 -15.44 -22.87
N GLY A 226 25.56 -14.11 -22.91
CA GLY A 226 24.73 -13.26 -22.04
C GLY A 226 25.35 -12.99 -20.65
N ILE A 227 24.84 -11.98 -19.93
CA ILE A 227 25.30 -11.66 -18.56
C ILE A 227 24.39 -12.37 -17.55
N SER A 228 24.99 -13.14 -16.64
CA SER A 228 24.28 -13.76 -15.51
C SER A 228 24.08 -12.79 -14.34
N LEU A 229 23.13 -13.11 -13.45
CA LEU A 229 22.95 -12.35 -12.20
C LEU A 229 24.19 -12.40 -11.30
N LEU A 230 24.89 -13.54 -11.25
CA LEU A 230 26.11 -13.68 -10.47
C LEU A 230 27.20 -12.74 -10.98
N GLU A 231 27.40 -12.64 -12.29
CA GLU A 231 28.38 -11.72 -12.89
C GLU A 231 28.01 -10.26 -12.70
N ALA A 232 26.73 -9.92 -12.78
CA ALA A 232 26.26 -8.57 -12.48
C ALA A 232 26.56 -8.20 -11.02
N ILE A 233 26.34 -9.11 -10.08
CA ILE A 233 26.67 -8.88 -8.66
C ILE A 233 28.19 -8.75 -8.45
N GLU A 234 28.99 -9.62 -9.07
CA GLU A 234 30.45 -9.55 -9.02
C GLU A 234 30.99 -8.25 -9.63
N ALA A 235 30.37 -7.79 -10.71
CA ALA A 235 30.71 -6.54 -11.39
C ALA A 235 30.36 -5.32 -10.53
N ALA A 236 29.15 -5.30 -9.96
CA ALA A 236 28.71 -4.25 -9.04
C ALA A 236 29.69 -4.14 -7.87
N ASN A 237 29.93 -5.24 -7.14
CA ASN A 237 30.89 -5.28 -6.02
C ASN A 237 32.34 -4.87 -6.35
N ALA A 238 32.72 -4.86 -7.63
CA ALA A 238 34.06 -4.51 -8.08
C ALA A 238 34.22 -3.02 -8.42
N THR A 239 33.13 -2.25 -8.50
CA THR A 239 33.17 -0.81 -8.77
C THR A 239 33.74 -0.03 -7.58
N GLY A 240 33.51 -0.53 -6.35
CA GLY A 240 34.07 0.04 -5.12
C GLY A 240 33.53 1.44 -4.84
N ASN A 241 32.25 1.68 -5.16
CA ASN A 241 31.64 3.00 -5.08
C ASN A 241 31.75 3.57 -3.66
N VAL A 242 32.13 4.85 -3.62
CA VAL A 242 32.04 5.70 -2.43
C VAL A 242 31.04 6.81 -2.75
N GLY A 243 29.76 6.45 -2.89
CA GLY A 243 28.70 7.42 -3.19
C GLY A 243 27.34 6.83 -3.57
N LEU A 244 27.21 6.31 -4.79
CA LEU A 244 25.93 5.98 -5.44
C LEU A 244 25.80 4.46 -5.63
N PRO A 245 24.57 3.90 -5.62
CA PRO A 245 24.39 2.49 -5.86
C PRO A 245 24.57 2.10 -7.33
N ASP A 246 25.08 0.90 -7.58
CA ASP A 246 25.04 0.27 -8.90
C ASP A 246 23.63 -0.24 -9.22
N TYR A 247 23.28 -0.37 -10.49
CA TYR A 247 21.98 -0.91 -10.92
C TYR A 247 22.13 -2.23 -11.64
N ILE A 248 21.41 -3.23 -11.17
CA ILE A 248 21.24 -4.51 -11.83
C ILE A 248 19.79 -4.60 -12.31
N THR A 249 19.63 -4.69 -13.62
CA THR A 249 18.35 -4.77 -14.35
C THR A 249 18.27 -6.05 -15.16
N PHE A 250 17.10 -6.37 -15.72
CA PHE A 250 16.85 -7.63 -16.41
C PHE A 250 16.26 -7.39 -17.80
N ASP A 251 16.82 -8.05 -18.81
CA ASP A 251 16.31 -8.12 -20.18
C ASP A 251 16.63 -9.51 -20.75
N ILE A 252 16.19 -10.55 -20.05
CA ILE A 252 16.36 -11.95 -20.46
C ILE A 252 15.47 -12.22 -21.67
N PRO A 253 16.00 -12.75 -22.78
CA PRO A 253 15.23 -12.94 -24.00
C PRO A 253 14.30 -14.16 -23.90
N LEU A 254 13.23 -14.15 -24.69
CA LEU A 254 12.21 -15.21 -24.67
C LEU A 254 12.74 -16.60 -25.06
N ASP A 255 13.86 -16.66 -25.80
CA ASP A 255 14.53 -17.89 -26.23
C ASP A 255 15.60 -18.39 -25.23
N ASP A 256 15.72 -17.76 -24.05
CA ASP A 256 16.59 -18.23 -22.99
C ASP A 256 16.16 -19.61 -22.45
N PRO A 257 17.08 -20.56 -22.24
CA PRO A 257 16.75 -21.91 -21.77
C PRO A 257 16.04 -22.00 -20.41
N GLY A 258 16.19 -20.98 -19.55
CA GLY A 258 15.51 -20.90 -18.25
C GLY A 258 14.19 -20.16 -18.29
N HIS A 259 13.69 -19.79 -19.47
CA HIS A 259 12.33 -19.27 -19.64
C HIS A 259 11.32 -20.43 -19.58
N VAL A 260 10.49 -20.43 -18.54
CA VAL A 260 9.54 -21.49 -18.22
C VAL A 260 8.12 -21.09 -18.58
N TYR A 261 7.31 -22.03 -19.06
CA TYR A 261 5.90 -21.86 -19.38
C TYR A 261 5.01 -22.87 -18.65
N TYR A 262 3.73 -22.51 -18.43
CA TYR A 262 2.68 -23.47 -18.10
C TYR A 262 2.21 -24.23 -19.36
N GLN A 263 2.51 -25.52 -19.45
CA GLN A 263 1.95 -26.43 -20.46
C GLN A 263 0.65 -27.08 -19.93
N ASP A 264 -0.44 -27.04 -20.72
CA ASP A 264 -1.69 -27.74 -20.39
C ASP A 264 -1.42 -29.24 -20.15
N ASN A 265 -1.73 -29.70 -18.94
CA ASN A 265 -1.56 -31.09 -18.56
C ASN A 265 -2.75 -31.98 -18.99
N SER A 266 -3.81 -31.42 -19.59
CA SER A 266 -5.04 -32.05 -20.06
C SER A 266 -5.89 -32.78 -18.99
N GLY A 267 -5.54 -32.62 -17.71
CA GLY A 267 -6.27 -33.13 -16.56
C GLY A 267 -7.00 -32.00 -15.83
N ALA A 268 -8.18 -32.28 -15.26
CA ALA A 268 -8.86 -31.29 -14.44
C ALA A 268 -8.14 -31.11 -13.09
N GLY A 269 -7.64 -29.90 -12.81
CA GLY A 269 -7.11 -29.49 -11.50
C GLY A 269 -5.62 -29.13 -11.47
N TRP A 270 -5.22 -28.46 -10.39
CA TRP A 270 -3.87 -27.97 -10.05
C TRP A 270 -2.80 -29.08 -10.01
N GLY A 271 -2.40 -29.58 -11.18
CA GLY A 271 -1.24 -30.44 -11.35
C GLY A 271 0.03 -29.59 -11.54
N PRO A 272 1.23 -30.09 -11.14
CA PRO A 272 2.46 -29.35 -11.37
C PRO A 272 2.66 -29.13 -12.86
N ALA A 273 2.97 -27.89 -13.23
CA ALA A 273 3.38 -27.52 -14.58
C ALA A 273 4.41 -28.53 -15.10
N VAL A 274 4.21 -29.02 -16.33
CA VAL A 274 5.26 -29.80 -16.99
C VAL A 274 6.32 -28.82 -17.47
N TRP A 275 7.47 -28.82 -16.82
CA TRP A 275 8.66 -28.07 -17.26
C TRP A 275 9.11 -28.59 -18.62
N THR A 276 9.26 -27.71 -19.61
CA THR A 276 9.79 -28.10 -20.92
C THR A 276 10.81 -27.08 -21.40
N ASP A 277 11.96 -27.57 -21.89
CA ASP A 277 12.98 -26.77 -22.60
C ASP A 277 12.57 -26.49 -24.07
N LEU A 278 11.27 -26.43 -24.37
CA LEU A 278 10.77 -26.31 -25.75
C LEU A 278 10.68 -24.84 -26.18
N ASP A 279 11.08 -24.57 -27.43
CA ASP A 279 10.95 -23.29 -28.14
C ASP A 279 9.50 -22.75 -28.11
N ASP A 280 9.34 -21.46 -27.81
CA ASP A 280 8.08 -20.68 -27.69
C ASP A 280 7.10 -20.96 -28.84
N ALA A 281 7.62 -21.11 -30.07
CA ALA A 281 6.80 -21.38 -31.25
C ALA A 281 6.09 -22.76 -31.26
N SER A 282 6.36 -23.64 -30.29
CA SER A 282 5.85 -25.00 -30.23
C SER A 282 4.78 -25.27 -29.17
N ILE A 283 4.49 -24.30 -28.28
CA ILE A 283 3.44 -24.42 -27.27
C ILE A 283 2.11 -24.00 -27.90
N THR A 284 1.30 -25.00 -28.27
CA THR A 284 0.01 -24.78 -28.97
C THR A 284 -1.21 -24.81 -28.05
N ASP A 285 -1.00 -25.09 -26.75
CA ASP A 285 -2.05 -25.24 -25.74
C ASP A 285 -1.53 -24.75 -24.38
N PHE A 286 -2.03 -23.59 -23.94
CA PHE A 286 -1.71 -23.02 -22.62
C PHE A 286 -2.71 -23.58 -21.62
N ASP A 287 -2.24 -23.91 -20.40
CA ASP A 287 -3.10 -24.49 -19.36
C ASP A 287 -4.30 -23.56 -19.06
N PRO A 288 -5.53 -23.99 -19.42
CA PRO A 288 -6.72 -23.16 -19.27
C PRO A 288 -7.20 -23.07 -17.82
N ASP A 289 -6.65 -23.86 -16.89
CA ASP A 289 -7.03 -23.88 -15.48
C ASP A 289 -6.41 -22.70 -14.69
N LEU A 290 -5.49 -21.93 -15.28
CA LEU A 290 -4.87 -20.72 -14.68
C LEU A 290 -5.13 -19.43 -15.49
N PRO A 291 -6.41 -19.00 -15.64
CA PRO A 291 -6.72 -17.75 -16.32
C PRO A 291 -6.30 -16.53 -15.48
N GLY A 292 -5.41 -15.69 -16.02
CA GLY A 292 -5.08 -14.38 -15.42
C GLY A 292 -3.73 -14.30 -14.69
N THR A 293 -2.92 -15.36 -14.66
CA THR A 293 -1.53 -15.32 -14.15
C THR A 293 -0.52 -15.06 -15.28
N PRO A 294 0.69 -14.56 -14.98
CA PRO A 294 1.84 -14.61 -15.86
C PRO A 294 2.04 -16.04 -16.36
N ARG A 295 1.95 -16.21 -17.68
CA ARG A 295 1.94 -17.54 -18.33
C ARG A 295 3.33 -18.16 -18.43
N SER A 296 4.35 -17.36 -18.13
CA SER A 296 5.74 -17.73 -18.19
C SER A 296 6.55 -16.86 -17.23
N TRP A 297 7.72 -17.36 -16.84
CA TRP A 297 8.66 -16.67 -15.96
C TRP A 297 10.08 -17.20 -16.24
N TYR A 298 11.09 -16.50 -15.74
CA TYR A 298 12.50 -16.86 -15.94
C TYR A 298 13.08 -17.40 -14.64
N ARG A 299 13.55 -18.64 -14.66
CA ARG A 299 14.13 -19.30 -13.48
C ARG A 299 15.64 -19.22 -13.50
N ILE A 300 16.21 -18.60 -12.47
CA ILE A 300 17.64 -18.63 -12.15
C ILE A 300 17.84 -19.60 -10.98
N GLN A 301 18.41 -20.78 -11.25
CA GLN A 301 18.66 -21.77 -10.21
C GLN A 301 20.04 -21.57 -9.58
N TYR A 302 20.08 -21.28 -8.28
CA TYR A 302 21.34 -21.13 -7.56
C TYR A 302 22.03 -22.47 -7.39
N THR A 303 23.32 -22.49 -7.68
CA THR A 303 24.18 -23.69 -7.48
C THR A 303 25.33 -23.42 -6.51
N SER A 304 25.46 -22.19 -6.02
CA SER A 304 26.45 -21.74 -5.05
C SER A 304 25.94 -20.51 -4.28
N SER A 305 26.63 -20.15 -3.20
CA SER A 305 26.37 -18.90 -2.45
C SER A 305 26.41 -17.67 -3.36
N VAL A 306 25.53 -16.70 -3.10
CA VAL A 306 25.65 -15.36 -3.66
C VAL A 306 26.82 -14.63 -3.00
N PRO A 307 27.68 -13.93 -3.75
CA PRO A 307 28.64 -13.01 -3.18
C PRO A 307 27.93 -11.97 -2.30
N ALA A 308 28.52 -11.60 -1.16
CA ALA A 308 27.99 -10.52 -0.34
C ALA A 308 27.88 -9.23 -1.17
N LEU A 309 26.78 -8.50 -1.04
CA LEU A 309 26.59 -7.19 -1.66
C LEU A 309 27.35 -6.16 -0.82
N VAL A 310 28.58 -5.84 -1.22
CA VAL A 310 29.51 -5.05 -0.40
C VAL A 310 29.36 -3.53 -0.59
N GLU A 311 28.47 -3.14 -1.50
CA GLU A 311 28.10 -1.75 -1.75
C GLU A 311 26.58 -1.57 -1.91
N GLY A 312 26.11 -0.31 -1.86
CA GLY A 312 24.73 0.00 -2.22
C GLY A 312 24.46 -0.47 -3.66
N VAL A 313 23.37 -1.19 -3.88
CA VAL A 313 23.02 -1.73 -5.20
C VAL A 313 21.51 -1.90 -5.31
N VAL A 314 20.95 -1.48 -6.44
CA VAL A 314 19.54 -1.68 -6.77
C VAL A 314 19.44 -2.85 -7.73
N ILE A 315 18.80 -3.94 -7.29
CA ILE A 315 18.53 -5.13 -8.09
C ILE A 315 17.02 -5.16 -8.36
N ASP A 316 16.63 -4.83 -9.60
CA ASP A 316 15.23 -4.61 -9.97
C ASP A 316 14.77 -5.55 -11.09
N ALA A 317 14.12 -6.65 -10.69
CA ALA A 317 13.52 -7.62 -11.60
C ALA A 317 12.25 -7.11 -12.31
N THR A 318 11.66 -5.99 -11.89
CA THR A 318 10.49 -5.42 -12.58
C THR A 318 10.83 -4.83 -13.94
N THR A 319 12.13 -4.65 -14.21
CA THR A 319 12.66 -4.21 -15.50
C THR A 319 12.55 -5.27 -16.60
N GLN A 320 12.38 -6.54 -16.24
CA GLN A 320 12.19 -7.64 -17.19
C GLN A 320 11.00 -7.38 -18.11
N ALA A 321 11.23 -7.50 -19.42
CA ALA A 321 10.18 -7.35 -20.41
C ALA A 321 9.02 -8.33 -20.16
N GLY A 322 7.80 -7.79 -20.09
CA GLY A 322 6.57 -8.53 -19.82
C GLY A 322 6.00 -8.33 -18.41
N PHE A 323 6.74 -7.68 -17.49
CA PHE A 323 6.26 -7.43 -16.13
C PHE A 323 4.98 -6.57 -16.14
N SER A 324 3.96 -7.03 -15.40
CA SER A 324 2.66 -6.36 -15.31
C SER A 324 2.09 -6.43 -13.89
N GLY A 325 2.92 -6.11 -12.89
CA GLY A 325 2.53 -6.09 -11.47
C GLY A 325 2.74 -7.42 -10.72
N GLU A 326 3.13 -8.49 -11.42
CA GLU A 326 3.48 -9.79 -10.83
C GLU A 326 4.93 -10.15 -11.18
N PRO A 327 5.75 -10.64 -10.23
CA PRO A 327 7.13 -11.03 -10.47
C PRO A 327 7.31 -12.03 -11.62
N LEU A 328 8.34 -11.81 -12.44
CA LEU A 328 8.68 -12.69 -13.56
C LEU A 328 10.03 -13.39 -13.42
N ILE A 329 10.86 -12.99 -12.47
CA ILE A 329 12.18 -13.61 -12.23
C ILE A 329 12.08 -14.45 -10.96
N GLU A 330 12.25 -15.76 -11.11
CA GLU A 330 12.33 -16.72 -10.01
C GLU A 330 13.78 -17.03 -9.68
N LEU A 331 14.14 -16.85 -8.42
CA LEU A 331 15.38 -17.35 -7.84
C LEU A 331 15.08 -18.64 -7.09
N ASP A 332 15.45 -19.76 -7.69
CA ASP A 332 15.31 -21.10 -7.11
C ASP A 332 16.58 -21.43 -6.31
N LEU A 333 16.46 -21.38 -4.99
CA LEU A 333 17.55 -21.60 -4.05
C LEU A 333 17.81 -23.08 -3.75
N SER A 334 17.00 -24.01 -4.30
CA SER A 334 17.07 -25.44 -3.95
C SER A 334 18.36 -26.15 -4.38
N GLY A 335 19.15 -25.54 -5.27
CA GLY A 335 20.43 -26.08 -5.72
C GLY A 335 21.65 -25.65 -4.88
N ALA A 336 21.49 -24.73 -3.91
CA ALA A 336 22.58 -24.18 -3.11
C ALA A 336 22.33 -24.40 -1.60
N SER A 337 22.87 -25.50 -1.06
CA SER A 337 22.67 -25.86 0.35
C SER A 337 23.51 -25.02 1.31
N GLY A 338 22.91 -24.53 2.39
CA GLY A 338 23.63 -23.85 3.47
C GLY A 338 24.11 -22.45 3.08
N THR A 339 23.41 -21.77 2.18
CA THR A 339 23.69 -20.40 1.78
C THR A 339 22.41 -19.58 1.73
N ASP A 340 22.44 -18.37 2.29
CA ASP A 340 21.36 -17.41 2.15
C ASP A 340 21.13 -17.05 0.66
N GLY A 341 19.91 -16.67 0.31
CA GLY A 341 19.53 -16.24 -1.03
C GLY A 341 20.17 -14.91 -1.40
N PHE A 342 19.64 -13.78 -0.94
CA PHE A 342 20.34 -12.50 -1.02
C PHE A 342 20.93 -12.10 0.32
N GLY A 343 22.18 -11.64 0.28
CA GLY A 343 22.92 -11.24 1.47
C GLY A 343 23.33 -12.45 2.32
N GLY A 344 24.62 -12.54 2.68
CA GLY A 344 25.12 -13.74 3.34
C GLY A 344 26.56 -13.63 3.85
N ASN A 345 26.68 -13.83 5.16
CA ASN A 345 27.74 -14.52 5.90
C ASN A 345 29.20 -14.04 5.79
N ASN A 346 29.49 -13.00 6.58
CA ASN A 346 30.74 -12.65 7.27
C ASN A 346 31.15 -11.20 7.04
N SER A 347 31.22 -10.52 8.18
CA SER A 347 32.06 -9.36 8.49
C SER A 347 31.65 -8.03 7.88
N ALA A 348 31.26 -7.10 8.76
CA ALA A 348 31.66 -5.68 8.82
C ALA A 348 31.64 -4.79 7.55
N GLU A 349 31.19 -5.31 6.40
CA GLU A 349 31.42 -4.73 5.06
C GLU A 349 30.16 -4.71 4.17
N LEU A 350 28.97 -5.10 4.67
CA LEU A 350 27.74 -4.70 3.97
C LEU A 350 27.53 -3.20 4.22
N THR A 351 27.85 -2.37 3.24
CA THR A 351 27.39 -0.98 3.27
C THR A 351 25.90 -0.98 2.97
N GLY A 352 25.14 -0.19 3.71
CA GLY A 352 23.71 -0.05 3.46
C GLY A 352 23.35 0.48 2.07
N GLY A 353 22.06 0.50 1.75
CA GLY A 353 21.55 1.03 0.47
C GLY A 353 21.26 -0.03 -0.59
N ILE A 354 21.02 -1.29 -0.18
CA ILE A 354 20.63 -2.37 -1.09
C ILE A 354 19.12 -2.29 -1.34
N THR A 355 18.68 -2.40 -2.60
CA THR A 355 17.26 -2.57 -2.95
C THR A 355 17.06 -3.89 -3.69
N ILE A 356 16.12 -4.72 -3.22
CA ILE A 356 15.71 -5.98 -3.87
C ILE A 356 14.24 -5.87 -4.24
N ARG A 357 13.92 -5.92 -5.53
CA ARG A 357 12.58 -5.69 -6.04
C ARG A 357 12.14 -6.67 -7.12
N GLY A 358 10.89 -7.13 -7.04
CA GLY A 358 10.18 -7.79 -8.14
C GLY A 358 10.52 -9.27 -8.37
N PHE A 359 11.07 -9.97 -7.38
CA PHE A 359 11.48 -11.38 -7.50
C PHE A 359 10.45 -12.35 -6.92
N ILE A 360 10.38 -13.57 -7.49
CA ILE A 360 10.01 -14.77 -6.72
C ILE A 360 11.30 -15.34 -6.14
N ILE A 361 11.35 -15.63 -4.83
CA ILE A 361 12.51 -16.27 -4.19
C ILE A 361 12.03 -17.44 -3.35
N ASN A 362 12.41 -18.65 -3.72
CA ASN A 362 11.90 -19.87 -3.09
C ASN A 362 12.97 -20.98 -3.00
N GLY A 363 12.65 -22.06 -2.28
CA GLY A 363 13.41 -23.30 -2.33
C GLY A 363 14.65 -23.36 -1.43
N ALA A 364 14.90 -22.36 -0.58
CA ALA A 364 16.01 -22.40 0.37
C ALA A 364 15.87 -23.58 1.33
N ASP A 365 16.98 -24.27 1.64
CA ASP A 365 16.96 -25.49 2.42
C ASP A 365 17.06 -25.24 3.94
N SER A 366 18.07 -24.51 4.40
CA SER A 366 18.34 -24.30 5.84
C SER A 366 18.80 -22.88 6.21
N GLU A 367 18.75 -21.94 5.28
CA GLU A 367 19.20 -20.55 5.46
C GLU A 367 18.10 -19.56 5.03
N ASP A 368 18.38 -18.26 5.13
CA ASP A 368 17.41 -17.20 4.89
C ASP A 368 17.28 -16.90 3.38
N ALA A 369 16.07 -16.55 2.90
CA ALA A 369 15.93 -16.12 1.50
C ALA A 369 16.57 -14.74 1.28
N ILE A 370 16.47 -13.84 2.25
CA ILE A 370 17.16 -12.55 2.28
C ILE A 370 17.70 -12.31 3.70
N LYS A 371 18.97 -11.92 3.81
CA LYS A 371 19.60 -11.56 5.08
C LYS A 371 20.42 -10.29 4.96
N PHE A 372 20.17 -9.34 5.87
CA PHE A 372 20.96 -8.11 5.98
C PHE A 372 21.66 -8.00 7.32
N ASP A 373 22.97 -7.77 7.26
CA ASP A 373 23.80 -7.34 8.40
C ASP A 373 24.17 -5.84 8.33
N GLY A 374 23.76 -5.12 7.28
CA GLY A 374 23.99 -3.67 7.07
C GLY A 374 22.69 -2.85 7.09
N ASP A 375 22.76 -1.53 7.17
CA ASP A 375 21.59 -0.64 7.39
C ASP A 375 20.93 -0.17 6.07
N ASN A 376 19.83 0.60 6.12
CA ASN A 376 19.26 1.34 4.98
C ASN A 376 18.94 0.51 3.71
N ASN A 377 18.46 -0.72 3.86
CA ASN A 377 18.09 -1.57 2.73
C ASN A 377 16.57 -1.58 2.50
N THR A 378 16.16 -1.92 1.27
CA THR A 378 14.76 -1.94 0.85
C THR A 378 14.40 -3.27 0.19
N VAL A 379 13.33 -3.91 0.64
CA VAL A 379 12.77 -5.16 0.07
C VAL A 379 11.31 -4.91 -0.26
N VAL A 380 10.96 -4.90 -1.55
CA VAL A 380 9.63 -4.48 -2.01
C VAL A 380 9.16 -5.27 -3.23
N GLY A 381 7.86 -5.57 -3.32
CA GLY A 381 7.26 -6.20 -4.49
C GLY A 381 7.74 -7.64 -4.77
N ASN A 382 8.25 -8.35 -3.75
CA ASN A 382 8.77 -9.72 -3.91
C ASN A 382 7.78 -10.78 -3.40
N TRP A 383 7.81 -11.96 -4.00
CA TRP A 383 7.14 -13.17 -3.52
C TRP A 383 8.16 -14.12 -2.90
N LEU A 384 8.14 -14.28 -1.58
CA LEU A 384 9.12 -15.06 -0.83
C LEU A 384 8.48 -16.36 -0.33
N GLY A 385 8.99 -17.49 -0.81
CA GLY A 385 8.58 -18.84 -0.41
C GLY A 385 7.34 -19.34 -1.14
N LEU A 386 6.91 -18.62 -2.17
CA LEU A 386 5.81 -18.96 -3.06
C LEU A 386 6.31 -19.50 -4.40
N ASP A 387 5.43 -20.18 -5.12
CA ASP A 387 5.62 -20.50 -6.53
C ASP A 387 5.38 -19.27 -7.44
N SER A 388 5.59 -19.45 -8.74
CA SER A 388 5.40 -18.40 -9.75
C SER A 388 3.93 -17.98 -9.97
N THR A 389 2.94 -18.66 -9.38
CA THR A 389 1.55 -18.16 -9.34
C THR A 389 1.28 -17.26 -8.14
N GLY A 390 2.12 -17.31 -7.11
CA GLY A 390 1.89 -16.66 -5.83
C GLY A 390 0.79 -17.31 -5.00
N THR A 391 0.38 -18.55 -5.32
CA THR A 391 -0.75 -19.24 -4.66
C THR A 391 -0.36 -20.51 -3.92
N VAL A 392 0.86 -21.03 -4.14
CA VAL A 392 1.35 -22.23 -3.49
C VAL A 392 2.62 -21.93 -2.71
N ALA A 393 2.66 -22.34 -1.44
CA ALA A 393 3.88 -22.30 -0.64
C ALA A 393 4.85 -23.41 -1.06
N ILE A 394 6.00 -23.02 -1.59
CA ILE A 394 7.18 -23.88 -1.82
C ILE A 394 8.06 -23.90 -0.56
N GLY A 395 8.10 -22.76 0.11
CA GLY A 395 8.86 -22.50 1.31
C GLY A 395 10.27 -21.98 1.03
N ASN A 396 10.76 -21.24 2.01
CA ASN A 396 12.16 -20.87 2.17
C ASN A 396 12.69 -21.55 3.45
N GLY A 397 14.02 -21.58 3.59
CA GLY A 397 14.74 -22.29 4.66
C GLY A 397 14.39 -21.77 6.05
N ASP A 398 15.30 -21.07 6.72
CA ASP A 398 15.09 -20.64 8.10
C ASP A 398 14.14 -19.44 8.19
N ASN A 399 14.41 -18.35 7.47
CA ASN A 399 13.51 -17.20 7.41
C ASN A 399 13.35 -16.72 5.96
N ALA A 400 12.27 -16.00 5.65
CA ALA A 400 12.21 -15.32 4.36
C ALA A 400 13.07 -14.04 4.37
N ILE A 401 12.99 -13.25 5.45
CA ILE A 401 13.83 -12.07 5.63
C ILE A 401 14.42 -12.05 7.04
N HIS A 402 15.73 -11.86 7.16
CA HIS A 402 16.42 -11.73 8.45
C HIS A 402 17.25 -10.44 8.51
N LEU A 403 16.91 -9.58 9.46
CA LEU A 403 17.66 -8.38 9.82
C LEU A 403 18.51 -8.65 11.07
N SER A 404 19.82 -8.63 10.91
CA SER A 404 20.80 -8.98 11.93
C SER A 404 21.63 -7.75 12.30
N SER A 405 21.27 -7.07 13.39
CA SER A 405 21.83 -5.77 13.79
C SER A 405 21.76 -4.71 12.68
N SER A 406 20.67 -4.71 11.93
CA SER A 406 20.46 -3.95 10.69
C SER A 406 19.32 -2.95 10.89
N ASN A 407 19.60 -1.67 10.62
CA ASN A 407 18.76 -0.54 10.99
C ASN A 407 18.22 0.22 9.78
N ASN A 408 17.12 0.95 9.98
CA ASN A 408 16.52 1.83 8.97
C ASN A 408 16.19 1.13 7.65
N ASN A 409 15.82 -0.15 7.69
CA ASN A 409 15.41 -0.89 6.51
C ASN A 409 13.90 -0.75 6.28
N VAL A 410 13.50 -0.88 5.02
CA VAL A 410 12.10 -0.88 4.60
C VAL A 410 11.76 -2.24 4.00
N ILE A 411 10.76 -2.90 4.57
CA ILE A 411 10.19 -4.15 4.06
C ILE A 411 8.73 -3.88 3.72
N GLY A 412 8.44 -3.81 2.42
CA GLY A 412 7.12 -3.46 1.89
C GLY A 412 6.93 -1.96 1.69
N GLY A 413 5.68 -1.52 1.61
CA GLY A 413 5.31 -0.12 1.35
C GLY A 413 3.80 0.06 1.31
N SER A 414 3.31 1.29 1.23
CA SER A 414 1.88 1.60 1.22
C SER A 414 1.18 1.33 -0.12
N THR A 415 1.95 1.04 -1.18
CA THR A 415 1.41 0.73 -2.51
C THR A 415 1.33 -0.78 -2.76
N LEU A 416 0.43 -1.19 -3.67
CA LEU A 416 0.38 -2.59 -4.11
C LEU A 416 1.69 -3.07 -4.77
N ALA A 417 2.41 -2.16 -5.43
CA ALA A 417 3.66 -2.49 -6.12
C ALA A 417 4.81 -2.79 -5.13
N ASP A 418 4.77 -2.20 -3.94
CA ASP A 418 5.80 -2.41 -2.93
C ASP A 418 5.53 -3.61 -2.01
N ARG A 419 4.31 -4.14 -2.01
CA ARG A 419 3.89 -5.27 -1.17
C ARG A 419 4.74 -6.51 -1.41
N ASN A 420 5.40 -7.00 -0.37
CA ASN A 420 5.91 -8.36 -0.40
C ASN A 420 4.82 -9.36 0.00
N VAL A 421 4.83 -10.53 -0.62
CA VAL A 421 3.98 -11.67 -0.27
C VAL A 421 4.89 -12.79 0.23
N ILE A 422 4.75 -13.20 1.48
CA ILE A 422 5.68 -14.09 2.17
C ILE A 422 4.90 -15.25 2.74
N ALA A 423 5.21 -16.48 2.33
CA ALA A 423 4.57 -17.68 2.89
C ALA A 423 5.49 -18.89 2.85
N GLY A 424 5.19 -19.89 3.67
CA GLY A 424 5.92 -21.15 3.67
C GLY A 424 7.31 -21.09 4.31
N SER A 425 7.70 -20.03 5.00
CA SER A 425 9.00 -19.98 5.69
C SER A 425 9.12 -21.10 6.72
N GLY A 426 10.23 -21.86 6.67
CA GLY A 426 10.53 -22.98 7.59
C GLY A 426 9.64 -24.21 7.45
N VAL A 427 8.73 -24.28 6.47
CA VAL A 427 7.88 -25.47 6.29
C VAL A 427 8.69 -26.73 5.96
N ASN A 428 9.91 -26.55 5.44
CA ASN A 428 10.85 -27.61 5.13
C ASN A 428 11.76 -27.99 6.32
N LEU A 429 11.71 -27.24 7.43
CA LEU A 429 12.53 -27.44 8.62
C LEU A 429 11.73 -28.08 9.76
N ALA A 430 12.41 -28.47 10.84
CA ALA A 430 11.78 -29.19 11.95
C ALA A 430 11.31 -28.27 13.09
N GLU A 431 11.95 -27.12 13.34
CA GLU A 431 11.69 -26.32 14.57
C GLU A 431 11.83 -24.79 14.40
N THR A 432 12.19 -24.29 13.21
CA THR A 432 12.43 -22.87 12.94
C THR A 432 11.70 -22.44 11.66
N GLY A 433 11.56 -21.13 11.39
CA GLY A 433 10.72 -20.69 10.27
C GLY A 433 9.93 -19.39 10.42
N GLN A 434 10.55 -18.23 10.65
CA GLN A 434 9.81 -16.96 10.65
C GLN A 434 9.67 -16.38 9.24
N ALA A 435 8.60 -15.62 8.98
CA ALA A 435 8.54 -14.84 7.75
C ALA A 435 9.60 -13.73 7.80
N ILE A 436 9.56 -12.91 8.85
CA ILE A 436 10.52 -11.82 9.07
C ILE A 436 11.11 -11.91 10.47
N ARG A 437 12.45 -11.88 10.56
CA ARG A 437 13.20 -12.02 11.81
C ARG A 437 14.09 -10.81 12.05
N LEU A 438 13.97 -10.17 13.21
CA LEU A 438 14.82 -9.05 13.65
C LEU A 438 15.62 -9.47 14.89
N THR A 439 16.95 -9.35 14.82
CA THR A 439 17.85 -9.68 15.93
C THR A 439 18.92 -8.61 16.17
N GLY A 440 19.64 -8.71 17.28
CA GLY A 440 20.71 -7.79 17.66
C GLY A 440 20.19 -6.39 17.97
N THR A 441 20.81 -5.37 17.37
CA THR A 441 20.44 -3.97 17.52
C THR A 441 19.52 -3.46 16.41
N SER A 442 18.91 -4.34 15.61
CA SER A 442 18.07 -3.94 14.46
C SER A 442 16.98 -2.95 14.87
N SER A 443 17.12 -1.71 14.45
CA SER A 443 16.32 -0.59 14.94
C SER A 443 15.79 0.30 13.84
N ASN A 444 14.67 0.97 14.12
CA ASN A 444 14.02 1.90 13.19
C ASN A 444 13.69 1.29 11.83
N ASN A 445 13.43 -0.02 11.78
CA ASN A 445 12.99 -0.68 10.55
C ASN A 445 11.48 -0.51 10.39
N ILE A 446 11.03 -0.38 9.14
CA ILE A 446 9.62 -0.28 8.77
C ILE A 446 9.23 -1.56 8.04
N ILE A 447 8.23 -2.25 8.58
CA ILE A 447 7.62 -3.45 7.99
C ILE A 447 6.16 -3.12 7.76
N GLN A 448 5.76 -2.80 6.53
CA GLN A 448 4.41 -2.31 6.24
C GLN A 448 3.87 -2.81 4.90
N GLY A 449 2.55 -2.95 4.81
CA GLY A 449 1.84 -3.32 3.59
C GLY A 449 2.13 -4.71 3.04
N ASN A 450 2.76 -5.59 3.84
CA ASN A 450 3.11 -6.95 3.43
C ASN A 450 1.97 -7.94 3.67
N TYR A 451 1.93 -8.99 2.86
CA TYR A 451 1.09 -10.16 3.06
C TYR A 451 1.96 -11.30 3.60
N ILE A 452 1.65 -11.81 4.78
CA ILE A 452 2.46 -12.78 5.53
C ILE A 452 1.60 -13.97 5.90
N GLY A 453 2.01 -15.14 5.43
CA GLY A 453 1.34 -16.43 5.62
C GLY A 453 0.13 -16.64 4.71
N THR A 454 0.01 -15.89 3.62
CA THR A 454 -1.09 -15.97 2.65
C THR A 454 -0.59 -15.93 1.21
N ASP A 455 -1.46 -16.28 0.28
CA ASP A 455 -1.24 -16.10 -1.15
C ASP A 455 -1.21 -14.61 -1.58
N LYS A 456 -0.93 -14.36 -2.86
CA LYS A 456 -0.87 -13.00 -3.45
C LYS A 456 -2.15 -12.19 -3.28
N THR A 457 -3.31 -12.84 -3.09
CA THR A 457 -4.60 -12.17 -2.90
C THR A 457 -4.85 -11.76 -1.45
N GLY A 458 -4.15 -12.36 -0.50
CA GLY A 458 -4.37 -12.12 0.94
C GLY A 458 -5.54 -12.93 1.51
N THR A 459 -6.11 -13.86 0.75
CA THR A 459 -7.34 -14.57 1.14
C THR A 459 -7.14 -16.05 1.42
N VAL A 460 -6.07 -16.65 0.88
CA VAL A 460 -5.76 -18.08 1.08
C VAL A 460 -4.65 -18.24 2.09
N VAL A 461 -4.98 -18.80 3.25
CA VAL A 461 -4.00 -19.09 4.31
C VAL A 461 -3.07 -20.22 3.88
N LEU A 462 -1.78 -19.91 3.77
CA LEU A 462 -0.70 -20.85 3.46
C LEU A 462 0.19 -21.10 4.69
N GLY A 463 0.30 -20.09 5.56
CA GLY A 463 1.00 -20.12 6.82
C GLY A 463 2.52 -20.06 6.73
N ASN A 464 3.14 -19.90 7.90
CA ASN A 464 4.57 -20.04 8.14
C ASN A 464 4.79 -21.01 9.30
N ARG A 465 5.99 -21.56 9.45
CA ARG A 465 6.20 -22.64 10.42
C ARG A 465 6.09 -22.19 11.87
N THR A 466 6.70 -21.05 12.23
CA THR A 466 6.61 -20.48 13.57
C THR A 466 5.87 -19.15 13.52
N GLU A 467 6.45 -18.07 14.04
CA GLU A 467 5.84 -16.76 14.10
C GLU A 467 5.87 -16.07 12.73
N GLY A 468 4.90 -15.20 12.46
CA GLY A 468 4.94 -14.35 11.27
C GLY A 468 6.13 -13.39 11.34
N ILE A 469 6.16 -12.55 12.38
CA ILE A 469 7.26 -11.61 12.62
C ILE A 469 7.85 -11.84 14.02
N GLY A 470 9.15 -12.08 14.11
CA GLY A 470 9.87 -12.25 15.37
C GLY A 470 10.86 -11.11 15.62
N ILE A 471 10.69 -10.37 16.72
CA ILE A 471 11.62 -9.35 17.21
C ILE A 471 12.29 -9.88 18.47
N PHE A 472 13.61 -10.05 18.40
CA PHE A 472 14.39 -10.64 19.48
C PHE A 472 15.46 -9.69 20.01
N THR A 473 15.92 -9.97 21.22
CA THR A 473 17.11 -9.36 21.84
C THR A 473 16.95 -7.87 22.17
N THR A 474 17.60 -6.96 21.44
CA THR A 474 17.59 -5.51 21.73
C THR A 474 17.04 -4.66 20.59
N ALA A 475 16.41 -5.30 19.59
CA ALA A 475 15.80 -4.61 18.45
C ALA A 475 14.69 -3.64 18.91
N THR A 476 14.77 -2.37 18.52
CA THR A 476 13.99 -1.27 19.12
C THR A 476 13.56 -0.24 18.09
N GLY A 477 12.47 0.48 18.34
CA GLY A 477 12.04 1.56 17.46
C GLY A 477 11.48 1.08 16.11
N ASN A 478 11.21 -0.21 15.94
CA ASN A 478 10.70 -0.74 14.68
C ASN A 478 9.20 -0.47 14.55
N ILE A 479 8.74 -0.22 13.34
CA ILE A 479 7.34 0.01 13.00
C ILE A 479 6.84 -1.19 12.21
N ILE A 480 5.77 -1.82 12.70
CA ILE A 480 5.08 -2.91 12.05
C ILE A 480 3.66 -2.43 11.74
N GLY A 481 3.40 -2.18 10.47
CA GLY A 481 2.12 -1.69 9.97
C GLY A 481 1.96 -0.18 10.12
N GLY A 482 0.72 0.26 9.92
CA GLY A 482 0.29 1.64 10.01
C GLY A 482 -1.22 1.72 9.77
N THR A 483 -1.79 2.92 9.96
CA THR A 483 -3.25 3.12 9.83
C THR A 483 -3.64 3.79 8.52
N ALA A 484 -2.68 4.30 7.74
CA ALA A 484 -2.99 4.83 6.42
C ALA A 484 -3.28 3.66 5.46
N PRO A 485 -4.06 3.91 4.39
CA PRO A 485 -4.36 2.88 3.39
C PRO A 485 -3.09 2.21 2.86
N GLY A 486 -3.07 0.87 2.91
CA GLY A 486 -1.97 0.07 2.38
C GLY A 486 -0.79 -0.14 3.33
N GLU A 487 -0.71 0.54 4.49
CA GLU A 487 0.39 0.35 5.46
C GLU A 487 0.20 -0.88 6.35
N ALA A 488 -1.04 -1.28 6.62
CA ALA A 488 -1.33 -2.46 7.45
C ALA A 488 -0.77 -3.74 6.81
N ASN A 489 -0.02 -4.53 7.57
CA ASN A 489 0.32 -5.88 7.14
C ASN A 489 -0.88 -6.82 7.39
N VAL A 490 -0.97 -7.86 6.55
CA VAL A 490 -1.83 -9.02 6.80
C VAL A 490 -0.94 -10.15 7.29
N ILE A 491 -1.20 -10.66 8.50
CA ILE A 491 -0.40 -11.69 9.17
C ILE A 491 -1.34 -12.83 9.59
N VAL A 492 -1.27 -13.94 8.87
CA VAL A 492 -2.25 -15.01 8.99
C VAL A 492 -1.60 -16.40 8.95
N GLY A 493 -2.14 -17.35 9.72
CA GLY A 493 -1.75 -18.75 9.61
C GLY A 493 -0.35 -19.07 10.12
N SER A 494 0.25 -18.22 10.95
CA SER A 494 1.54 -18.52 11.59
C SER A 494 1.38 -19.73 12.51
N GLY A 495 2.33 -20.66 12.50
CA GLY A 495 2.25 -21.89 13.30
C GLY A 495 2.24 -21.64 14.82
N THR A 496 2.77 -20.50 15.26
CA THR A 496 2.72 -20.02 16.65
C THR A 496 2.05 -18.64 16.72
N GLU A 497 2.75 -17.59 17.13
CA GLU A 497 2.22 -16.23 17.25
C GLU A 497 2.20 -15.49 15.91
N GLY A 498 1.30 -14.51 15.74
CA GLY A 498 1.40 -13.61 14.59
C GLY A 498 2.68 -12.76 14.65
N ILE A 499 2.91 -12.12 15.79
CA ILE A 499 4.09 -11.33 16.10
C ILE A 499 4.60 -11.68 17.51
N GLN A 500 5.87 -12.01 17.64
CA GLN A 500 6.52 -12.23 18.93
C GLN A 500 7.60 -11.18 19.21
N LEU A 501 7.62 -10.68 20.44
CA LEU A 501 8.63 -9.76 20.96
C LEU A 501 9.30 -10.37 22.20
N ASP A 502 10.50 -10.94 22.00
CA ASP A 502 11.36 -11.44 23.07
C ASP A 502 12.59 -10.52 23.23
N GLY A 503 12.29 -9.29 23.64
CA GLY A 503 13.26 -8.25 23.93
C GLY A 503 12.98 -6.95 23.18
N GLY A 504 13.82 -5.94 23.44
CA GLY A 504 13.65 -4.60 22.86
C GLY A 504 12.46 -3.80 23.42
N ASN A 505 12.38 -2.52 23.06
CA ASN A 505 11.26 -1.65 23.39
C ASN A 505 10.98 -0.66 22.25
N ALA A 506 9.97 0.20 22.40
CA ALA A 506 9.61 1.19 21.40
C ALA A 506 9.24 0.58 20.03
N ASN A 507 8.84 -0.69 19.98
CA ASN A 507 8.40 -1.33 18.75
C ASN A 507 6.89 -1.12 18.57
N THR A 508 6.53 -0.32 17.56
CA THR A 508 5.15 0.05 17.26
C THR A 508 4.51 -1.01 16.39
N ILE A 509 3.32 -1.48 16.78
CA ILE A 509 2.53 -2.44 16.02
C ILE A 509 1.17 -1.79 15.84
N SER A 510 0.83 -1.38 14.62
CA SER A 510 -0.37 -0.57 14.38
C SER A 510 -1.11 -0.99 13.13
N GLY A 511 -2.44 -0.97 13.21
CA GLY A 511 -3.35 -1.19 12.07
C GLY A 511 -3.33 -2.57 11.41
N ASN A 512 -2.41 -3.47 11.75
CA ASN A 512 -2.26 -4.79 11.12
C ASN A 512 -3.50 -5.67 11.29
N SER A 513 -3.78 -6.47 10.26
CA SER A 513 -4.71 -7.61 10.33
C SER A 513 -3.93 -8.83 10.80
N ILE A 514 -4.20 -9.32 12.01
CA ILE A 514 -3.49 -10.43 12.64
C ILE A 514 -4.50 -11.45 13.14
N HIS A 515 -4.60 -12.60 12.47
CA HIS A 515 -5.62 -13.60 12.80
C HIS A 515 -5.23 -15.03 12.38
N SER A 516 -5.97 -16.01 12.91
CA SER A 516 -5.84 -17.43 12.54
C SER A 516 -4.43 -18.00 12.73
N ASN A 517 -3.67 -17.47 13.71
CA ASN A 517 -2.37 -18.00 14.09
C ASN A 517 -2.55 -19.14 15.11
N GLY A 518 -1.51 -19.95 15.30
CA GLY A 518 -1.55 -21.09 16.22
C GLY A 518 -1.63 -20.71 17.71
N SER A 519 -1.35 -19.45 18.05
CA SER A 519 -1.26 -18.90 19.40
C SER A 519 -1.88 -17.49 19.46
N LEU A 520 -1.24 -16.53 20.16
CA LEU A 520 -1.66 -15.13 20.23
C LEU A 520 -1.33 -14.38 18.94
N GLY A 521 -2.11 -13.34 18.63
CA GLY A 521 -1.77 -12.43 17.53
C GLY A 521 -0.48 -11.65 17.82
N ILE A 522 -0.32 -11.16 19.05
CA ILE A 522 0.89 -10.47 19.52
C ILE A 522 1.29 -11.04 20.87
N GLU A 523 2.54 -11.50 21.01
CA GLU A 523 3.12 -11.94 22.27
C GLU A 523 4.32 -11.07 22.69
N LEU A 524 4.15 -10.34 23.79
CA LEU A 524 5.23 -9.72 24.54
C LEU A 524 5.87 -10.70 25.53
N ALA A 525 6.73 -11.61 25.06
CA ALA A 525 7.45 -12.54 25.94
C ALA A 525 8.35 -11.76 26.93
N SER A 526 9.16 -10.84 26.41
CA SER A 526 9.97 -9.90 27.21
C SER A 526 10.11 -8.51 26.58
N GLY A 527 9.53 -8.29 25.40
CA GLY A 527 9.63 -7.02 24.66
C GLY A 527 8.64 -5.93 25.08
N ASN A 528 8.85 -4.73 24.52
CA ASN A 528 8.03 -3.53 24.73
C ASN A 528 7.79 -3.16 26.20
N ASP A 529 8.78 -3.44 27.05
CA ASP A 529 8.72 -3.23 28.49
C ASP A 529 7.49 -3.88 29.15
N SER A 530 6.97 -4.96 28.54
CA SER A 530 5.72 -5.61 28.95
C SER A 530 4.53 -4.63 29.04
N GLN A 531 4.42 -3.72 28.08
CA GLN A 531 3.35 -2.75 27.98
C GLN A 531 1.97 -3.42 28.16
N SER A 532 1.19 -2.90 29.10
CA SER A 532 -0.07 -3.50 29.52
C SER A 532 -1.18 -3.26 28.51
N ALA A 533 -1.91 -4.32 28.16
CA ALA A 533 -3.06 -4.24 27.28
C ALA A 533 -4.29 -3.61 27.97
N PRO A 534 -5.22 -3.02 27.21
CA PRO A 534 -6.53 -2.62 27.72
C PRO A 534 -7.29 -3.80 28.35
N SER A 535 -8.24 -3.50 29.21
CA SER A 535 -9.13 -4.48 29.87
C SER A 535 -10.59 -4.12 29.66
N PHE A 536 -11.40 -5.16 29.37
CA PHE A 536 -12.83 -5.04 29.12
C PHE A 536 -13.65 -5.82 30.15
N LEU A 537 -14.87 -5.36 30.41
CA LEU A 537 -15.86 -6.07 31.23
C LEU A 537 -16.94 -6.69 30.33
N PRO A 538 -17.62 -7.77 30.76
CA PRO A 538 -18.72 -8.32 29.99
C PRO A 538 -19.81 -7.27 29.69
N GLY A 539 -20.21 -7.16 28.42
CA GLY A 539 -21.21 -6.19 27.95
C GLY A 539 -20.69 -4.75 27.84
N SER A 540 -19.37 -4.53 27.93
CA SER A 540 -18.78 -3.20 27.79
C SER A 540 -18.64 -2.74 26.33
N VAL A 541 -18.99 -3.59 25.37
CA VAL A 541 -19.06 -3.26 23.95
C VAL A 541 -20.49 -3.36 23.44
N VAL A 542 -20.96 -2.26 22.87
CA VAL A 542 -22.29 -2.14 22.28
C VAL A 542 -22.16 -1.61 20.86
N SER A 543 -22.72 -2.32 19.89
CA SER A 543 -22.83 -1.89 18.50
C SER A 543 -24.31 -1.68 18.17
N ASP A 544 -24.61 -0.59 17.46
CA ASP A 544 -25.94 -0.35 16.88
C ASP A 544 -26.01 -0.73 15.39
N GLY A 545 -24.89 -1.22 14.85
CA GLY A 545 -24.72 -1.58 13.44
C GLY A 545 -24.09 -0.50 12.58
N ILE A 546 -24.04 0.74 13.03
CA ILE A 546 -23.38 1.86 12.35
C ILE A 546 -22.14 2.30 13.14
N THR A 547 -22.23 2.29 14.46
CA THR A 547 -21.17 2.67 15.39
C THR A 547 -20.97 1.60 16.45
N THR A 548 -19.76 1.56 17.00
CA THR A 548 -19.41 0.68 18.12
C THR A 548 -18.91 1.51 19.28
N THR A 549 -19.59 1.42 20.42
CA THR A 549 -19.15 2.02 21.68
C THR A 549 -18.42 0.97 22.52
N VAL A 550 -17.18 1.28 22.89
CA VAL A 550 -16.32 0.44 23.72
C VAL A 550 -16.04 1.14 25.04
N VAL A 551 -16.38 0.50 26.15
CA VAL A 551 -16.00 0.92 27.50
C VAL A 551 -14.92 -0.02 28.02
N GLY A 552 -13.84 0.55 28.55
CA GLY A 552 -12.71 -0.22 29.05
C GLY A 552 -11.88 0.55 30.06
N SER A 553 -10.82 -0.09 30.52
CA SER A 553 -9.83 0.50 31.41
C SER A 553 -8.41 0.14 30.97
N LEU A 554 -7.44 0.99 31.26
CA LEU A 554 -6.02 0.75 31.09
C LEU A 554 -5.30 0.98 32.42
N SER A 555 -4.47 0.02 32.82
CA SER A 555 -3.57 0.15 33.98
C SER A 555 -2.13 0.00 33.48
N SER A 556 -1.46 1.12 33.25
CA SER A 556 -0.08 1.16 32.73
C SER A 556 0.75 2.26 33.43
N THR A 557 1.80 2.76 32.81
CA THR A 557 2.68 3.80 33.36
C THR A 557 1.88 5.08 33.67
N ALA A 558 2.16 5.71 34.81
CA ALA A 558 1.39 6.84 35.35
C ALA A 558 1.63 8.16 34.63
N ASN A 559 0.56 8.95 34.45
CA ASN A 559 0.57 10.24 33.75
C ASN A 559 1.14 10.15 32.33
N LYS A 560 0.80 9.08 31.61
CA LYS A 560 1.22 8.86 30.22
C LYS A 560 0.02 8.74 29.31
N THR A 561 0.22 9.15 28.07
CA THR A 561 -0.78 9.04 27.02
C THR A 561 -0.51 7.76 26.21
N PHE A 562 -1.59 7.15 25.77
CA PHE A 562 -1.59 5.94 24.99
C PHE A 562 -2.59 6.08 23.85
N THR A 563 -2.22 5.57 22.68
CA THR A 563 -3.16 5.28 21.61
C THR A 563 -3.70 3.88 21.84
N VAL A 564 -5.01 3.74 22.01
CA VAL A 564 -5.70 2.46 22.11
C VAL A 564 -6.36 2.16 20.78
N GLU A 565 -5.92 1.10 20.10
CA GLU A 565 -6.46 0.68 18.82
C GLU A 565 -7.43 -0.49 19.01
N PHE A 566 -8.55 -0.49 18.31
CA PHE A 566 -9.61 -1.49 18.45
C PHE A 566 -9.75 -2.33 17.19
N PHE A 567 -9.97 -3.62 17.38
CA PHE A 567 -10.07 -4.59 16.31
C PHE A 567 -11.30 -5.48 16.49
N ALA A 568 -11.92 -5.85 15.38
CA ALA A 568 -12.98 -6.84 15.32
C ALA A 568 -12.48 -8.12 14.65
N SER A 569 -12.91 -9.25 15.18
CA SER A 569 -12.75 -10.56 14.56
C SER A 569 -14.08 -11.31 14.58
N ASP A 570 -14.20 -12.33 13.73
CA ASP A 570 -15.34 -13.22 13.78
C ASP A 570 -15.46 -13.98 15.12
N SER A 571 -16.62 -14.57 15.38
CA SER A 571 -16.87 -15.31 16.63
C SER A 571 -16.12 -16.65 16.75
N SER A 572 -15.50 -17.10 15.65
CA SER A 572 -14.69 -18.33 15.58
C SER A 572 -13.21 -18.09 15.85
N SER A 573 -12.75 -16.84 15.79
CA SER A 573 -11.36 -16.46 16.01
C SER A 573 -10.89 -16.84 17.43
N PRO A 574 -9.71 -17.47 17.56
CA PRO A 574 -9.12 -17.69 18.86
C PRO A 574 -8.86 -16.33 19.52
N GLY A 575 -9.28 -16.16 20.78
CA GLY A 575 -9.14 -14.86 21.43
C GLY A 575 -7.69 -14.41 21.57
N GLY A 576 -7.45 -13.09 21.52
CA GLY A 576 -6.11 -12.50 21.57
C GLY A 576 -5.52 -12.14 20.20
N GLU A 577 -6.38 -11.93 19.21
CA GLU A 577 -6.08 -11.56 17.82
C GLU A 577 -6.94 -10.36 17.38
N GLY A 578 -6.66 -9.79 16.21
CA GLY A 578 -7.39 -8.65 15.66
C GLY A 578 -7.37 -8.66 14.13
N GLU A 579 -8.49 -9.01 13.51
CA GLU A 579 -8.60 -9.19 12.06
C GLU A 579 -8.88 -7.88 11.32
N VAL A 580 -9.83 -7.09 11.82
CA VAL A 580 -10.28 -5.85 11.16
C VAL A 580 -10.06 -4.65 12.08
N TYR A 581 -9.21 -3.72 11.65
CA TYR A 581 -9.01 -2.44 12.34
C TYR A 581 -10.29 -1.59 12.32
N MET A 582 -10.70 -1.11 13.49
CA MET A 582 -11.94 -0.35 13.67
C MET A 582 -11.71 1.14 13.94
N GLY A 583 -10.49 1.53 14.33
CA GLY A 583 -10.15 2.88 14.77
C GLY A 583 -9.44 2.89 16.12
N SER A 584 -9.23 4.09 16.65
CA SER A 584 -8.45 4.29 17.87
C SER A 584 -9.05 5.35 18.80
N ALA A 585 -8.55 5.39 20.03
CA ALA A 585 -8.83 6.42 21.01
C ALA A 585 -7.56 6.81 21.79
N VAL A 586 -7.46 8.07 22.18
CA VAL A 586 -6.38 8.56 23.04
C VAL A 586 -6.79 8.43 24.50
N VAL A 587 -5.96 7.75 25.30
CA VAL A 587 -6.21 7.47 26.71
C VAL A 587 -5.03 7.94 27.56
N THR A 588 -5.28 8.75 28.58
CA THR A 588 -4.25 9.23 29.51
C THR A 588 -4.46 8.65 30.90
N THR A 589 -3.43 8.00 31.44
CA THR A 589 -3.44 7.42 32.80
C THR A 589 -3.29 8.48 33.89
N ASP A 590 -3.89 8.22 35.04
CA ASP A 590 -3.78 9.07 36.22
C ASP A 590 -2.41 8.92 36.93
N GLY A 591 -2.26 9.63 38.05
CA GLY A 591 -1.05 9.57 38.88
C GLY A 591 -0.77 8.20 39.53
N ALA A 592 -1.71 7.26 39.45
CA ALA A 592 -1.56 5.87 39.88
C ALA A 592 -1.42 4.89 38.70
N GLY A 593 -1.45 5.36 37.45
CA GLY A 593 -1.33 4.51 36.26
C GLY A 593 -2.65 4.01 35.69
N ASN A 594 -3.80 4.45 36.21
CA ASN A 594 -5.11 3.94 35.80
C ASN A 594 -5.85 4.95 34.91
N ALA A 595 -6.58 4.45 33.93
CA ALA A 595 -7.53 5.21 33.14
C ALA A 595 -8.77 4.36 32.86
N ASP A 596 -9.95 4.92 33.09
CA ASP A 596 -11.20 4.41 32.51
C ASP A 596 -11.48 5.21 31.24
N PHE A 597 -11.96 4.55 30.19
CA PHE A 597 -12.25 5.21 28.92
C PHE A 597 -13.58 4.72 28.31
N THR A 598 -14.14 5.57 27.45
CA THR A 598 -15.25 5.24 26.56
C THR A 598 -14.90 5.76 25.18
N ALA A 599 -14.81 4.87 24.21
CA ALA A 599 -14.54 5.19 22.82
C ALA A 599 -15.80 4.90 21.99
N THR A 600 -16.13 5.80 21.06
CA THR A 600 -17.17 5.56 20.06
C THR A 600 -16.50 5.55 18.69
N LEU A 601 -16.54 4.39 18.05
CA LEU A 601 -15.93 4.13 16.75
C LEU A 601 -17.01 4.33 15.68
N SER A 602 -16.65 4.98 14.58
CA SER A 602 -17.53 5.22 13.43
C SER A 602 -17.73 3.97 12.56
N VAL A 603 -17.60 2.78 13.16
CA VAL A 603 -17.72 1.48 12.51
C VAL A 603 -18.62 0.61 13.38
N GLY A 604 -19.67 0.07 12.79
CA GLY A 604 -20.56 -0.90 13.42
C GLY A 604 -20.09 -2.32 13.17
N VAL A 605 -20.31 -3.19 14.15
CA VAL A 605 -20.05 -4.63 14.03
C VAL A 605 -21.27 -5.45 14.37
N THR A 606 -21.36 -6.65 13.83
CA THR A 606 -22.44 -7.58 14.13
C THR A 606 -22.44 -7.99 15.60
N ALA A 607 -23.63 -8.13 16.20
CA ALA A 607 -23.75 -8.67 17.55
C ALA A 607 -23.11 -10.07 17.62
N GLY A 608 -22.17 -10.26 18.55
CA GLY A 608 -21.37 -11.46 18.67
C GLY A 608 -19.96 -11.37 18.06
N ALA A 609 -19.65 -10.31 17.29
CA ALA A 609 -18.28 -10.04 16.86
C ALA A 609 -17.35 -9.88 18.08
N ILE A 610 -16.14 -10.42 17.97
CA ILE A 610 -15.16 -10.40 19.05
C ILE A 610 -14.33 -9.13 18.94
N ILE A 611 -14.32 -8.33 20.00
CA ILE A 611 -13.53 -7.12 20.07
C ILE A 611 -12.29 -7.33 20.94
N THR A 612 -11.15 -6.90 20.42
CA THR A 612 -9.87 -6.79 21.10
C THR A 612 -9.29 -5.39 20.92
N ALA A 613 -8.28 -5.06 21.71
CA ALA A 613 -7.56 -3.81 21.57
C ALA A 613 -6.09 -3.92 21.97
N THR A 614 -5.26 -3.07 21.38
CA THR A 614 -3.87 -2.84 21.81
C THR A 614 -3.73 -1.45 22.43
N ALA A 615 -2.67 -1.22 23.20
CA ALA A 615 -2.32 0.10 23.73
C ALA A 615 -0.85 0.41 23.45
N THR A 616 -0.61 1.50 22.72
CA THR A 616 0.71 1.98 22.33
C THR A 616 1.03 3.26 23.09
N ASN A 617 2.19 3.30 23.75
CA ASN A 617 2.62 4.48 24.50
C ASN A 617 3.29 5.53 23.58
N ASP A 618 3.54 6.74 24.12
CA ASP A 618 4.21 7.83 23.37
C ASP A 618 5.65 7.48 22.90
N ALA A 619 6.24 6.39 23.37
CA ALA A 619 7.56 5.91 22.93
C ALA A 619 7.46 4.81 21.86
N GLY A 620 6.24 4.43 21.43
CA GLY A 620 6.01 3.40 20.42
C GLY A 620 5.86 1.97 20.98
N SER A 621 6.01 1.72 22.28
CA SER A 621 5.83 0.36 22.81
C SER A 621 4.35 -0.03 22.77
N THR A 622 4.01 -1.03 21.96
CA THR A 622 2.65 -1.59 21.81
C THR A 622 2.44 -2.82 22.69
N SER A 623 1.26 -2.95 23.31
CA SER A 623 0.84 -4.12 24.09
C SER A 623 0.52 -5.36 23.24
N GLN A 624 0.35 -6.51 23.90
CA GLN A 624 -0.45 -7.61 23.32
C GLN A 624 -1.90 -7.16 23.05
N PHE A 625 -2.66 -7.95 22.29
CA PHE A 625 -4.12 -7.78 22.24
C PHE A 625 -4.73 -8.01 23.63
N SER A 626 -5.76 -7.24 23.96
CA SER A 626 -6.55 -7.39 25.19
C SER A 626 -7.24 -8.75 25.27
N GLY A 627 -7.82 -9.04 26.43
CA GLY A 627 -8.87 -10.06 26.51
C GLY A 627 -10.04 -9.75 25.58
N THR A 628 -10.77 -10.77 25.17
CA THR A 628 -11.88 -10.65 24.22
C THR A 628 -13.19 -10.26 24.88
N VAL A 629 -14.00 -9.46 24.18
CA VAL A 629 -15.38 -9.18 24.56
C VAL A 629 -16.28 -9.22 23.33
N ALA A 630 -17.39 -9.94 23.42
CA ALA A 630 -18.36 -9.98 22.34
C ALA A 630 -19.17 -8.67 22.31
N ALA A 631 -19.29 -8.06 21.13
CA ALA A 631 -20.16 -6.93 20.91
C ALA A 631 -21.63 -7.32 21.14
N THR A 632 -22.36 -6.47 21.87
CA THR A 632 -23.80 -6.64 22.10
C THR A 632 -24.59 -5.62 21.28
N GLY A 633 -25.78 -5.97 20.81
CA GLY A 633 -26.56 -5.12 19.91
C GLY A 633 -27.73 -5.87 19.28
N PRO A 634 -28.54 -5.22 18.42
CA PRO A 634 -29.45 -5.96 17.55
C PRO A 634 -28.65 -6.95 16.69
N ALA A 635 -29.23 -8.12 16.38
CA ALA A 635 -28.62 -9.04 15.44
C ALA A 635 -28.54 -8.35 14.08
N ILE A 636 -27.32 -8.26 13.54
CA ILE A 636 -27.05 -7.64 12.25
C ILE A 636 -26.74 -8.79 11.30
N ASP A 637 -27.56 -8.92 10.29
CA ASP A 637 -27.48 -9.97 9.29
C ASP A 637 -26.39 -9.58 8.27
N ASN A 638 -25.35 -10.41 8.15
CA ASN A 638 -24.12 -10.18 7.37
C ASN A 638 -24.30 -10.24 5.83
N ALA A 639 -25.51 -10.00 5.32
CA ALA A 639 -25.62 -9.52 3.94
C ALA A 639 -24.87 -8.17 3.85
N PRO A 640 -24.25 -7.80 2.71
CA PRO A 640 -23.62 -6.48 2.56
C PRO A 640 -24.58 -5.38 3.02
N VAL A 641 -24.29 -4.78 4.18
CA VAL A 641 -25.11 -3.73 4.77
C VAL A 641 -24.58 -2.42 4.21
N ALA A 642 -25.32 -1.84 3.27
CA ALA A 642 -25.21 -0.42 2.99
C ALA A 642 -25.61 0.35 4.26
N ASN A 643 -24.63 0.72 5.10
CA ASN A 643 -24.89 1.60 6.24
C ASN A 643 -25.05 3.05 5.74
N ASP A 644 -26.30 3.34 5.40
CA ASP A 644 -27.10 4.47 5.89
C ASP A 644 -26.43 5.85 6.01
N ASP A 645 -26.92 6.81 5.20
CA ASP A 645 -26.92 8.20 5.59
C ASP A 645 -28.35 8.76 5.47
N ALA A 646 -28.74 9.47 6.52
CA ALA A 646 -30.11 9.67 6.95
C ALA A 646 -31.03 10.43 5.97
N TYR A 647 -32.26 9.97 5.91
CA TYR A 647 -33.43 10.73 5.47
C TYR A 647 -33.67 11.95 6.38
N THR A 648 -33.56 13.16 5.85
CA THR A 648 -34.15 14.36 6.47
C THR A 648 -35.37 14.81 5.67
N VAL A 649 -36.55 14.75 6.30
CA VAL A 649 -37.76 15.41 5.81
C VAL A 649 -37.60 16.91 5.98
N ALA A 650 -37.16 17.58 4.92
CA ALA A 650 -37.55 18.97 4.68
C ALA A 650 -38.19 19.03 3.29
N GLN A 651 -39.46 19.43 3.26
CA GLN A 651 -40.18 19.77 2.04
C GLN A 651 -39.30 20.62 1.12
N ASP A 652 -39.07 20.16 -0.11
CA ASP A 652 -38.73 21.08 -1.19
C ASP A 652 -39.73 20.96 -2.32
N SER A 653 -40.52 22.03 -2.44
CA SER A 653 -41.44 22.35 -3.50
C SER A 653 -40.74 22.82 -4.80
N THR A 654 -39.48 22.44 -5.04
CA THR A 654 -38.75 22.76 -6.27
C THR A 654 -38.15 21.51 -6.94
N LEU A 655 -39.03 20.59 -7.32
CA LEU A 655 -38.72 19.49 -8.26
C LEU A 655 -38.31 20.03 -9.64
N ASN A 656 -37.01 20.19 -9.91
CA ASN A 656 -36.31 19.96 -11.20
C ASN A 656 -34.80 20.24 -11.00
N VAL A 657 -33.84 19.38 -11.36
CA VAL A 657 -33.39 19.20 -12.78
C VAL A 657 -33.03 17.75 -13.18
N ASP A 658 -32.82 16.79 -12.26
CA ASP A 658 -32.28 15.45 -12.61
C ASP A 658 -33.22 14.27 -12.26
N TRP A 659 -34.53 14.47 -12.39
CA TRP A 659 -35.51 13.42 -12.12
C TRP A 659 -35.77 12.61 -13.39
N TRP A 660 -35.39 11.33 -13.42
CA TRP A 660 -35.44 10.49 -14.62
C TRP A 660 -36.83 10.43 -15.27
N ASP A 661 -37.88 10.16 -14.49
CA ASP A 661 -39.27 10.16 -14.97
C ASP A 661 -40.23 10.64 -13.88
N THR A 662 -40.98 11.69 -14.20
CA THR A 662 -41.97 12.31 -13.29
C THR A 662 -43.16 11.40 -12.94
N ALA A 663 -43.37 10.29 -13.65
CA ALA A 663 -44.38 9.30 -13.30
C ALA A 663 -44.00 8.49 -12.05
N TRP A 664 -42.71 8.43 -11.71
CA TRP A 664 -42.21 7.88 -10.45
C TRP A 664 -42.15 8.99 -9.41
N THR A 665 -42.98 8.89 -8.38
CA THR A 665 -43.15 9.95 -7.39
C THR A 665 -42.16 9.87 -6.22
N LYS A 666 -41.35 8.80 -6.17
CA LYS A 666 -40.36 8.54 -5.13
C LYS A 666 -39.02 8.14 -5.73
N ARG A 667 -37.93 8.55 -5.07
CA ARG A 667 -36.55 8.21 -5.42
C ARG A 667 -35.70 8.09 -4.14
N GLN A 668 -34.71 7.20 -4.16
CA GLN A 668 -33.77 6.96 -3.08
C GLN A 668 -32.36 6.75 -3.62
N LYS A 669 -31.36 7.32 -2.93
CA LYS A 669 -29.94 7.09 -3.20
C LYS A 669 -29.48 5.86 -2.42
N LEU A 670 -28.77 4.94 -3.04
CA LEU A 670 -28.16 3.78 -2.41
C LEU A 670 -26.65 3.88 -2.62
N THR A 671 -25.89 4.13 -1.55
CA THR A 671 -24.43 4.30 -1.59
C THR A 671 -23.73 3.00 -1.18
N PHE A 672 -22.59 2.69 -1.77
CA PHE A 672 -21.78 1.51 -1.44
C PHE A 672 -20.56 1.93 -0.61
N ASP A 673 -20.36 1.28 0.54
CA ASP A 673 -19.11 1.37 1.30
C ASP A 673 -18.24 0.16 0.97
N ASN A 674 -17.26 0.37 0.12
CA ASN A 674 -16.28 -0.61 -0.31
C ASN A 674 -14.85 -0.20 0.13
N LEU A 675 -14.74 0.65 1.17
CA LEU A 675 -13.45 1.18 1.67
C LEU A 675 -12.45 0.09 2.09
N ARG A 676 -12.96 -1.08 2.48
CA ARG A 676 -12.20 -2.20 3.04
C ARG A 676 -11.87 -3.29 2.02
N GLN A 677 -12.34 -3.14 0.79
CA GLN A 677 -12.06 -4.07 -0.30
C GLN A 677 -11.12 -3.39 -1.29
N SER A 678 -10.04 -4.07 -1.63
CA SER A 678 -9.08 -3.61 -2.64
C SER A 678 -9.56 -3.86 -4.07
N GLU A 679 -10.54 -4.74 -4.24
CA GLU A 679 -11.02 -5.14 -5.55
C GLU A 679 -12.06 -4.14 -6.07
N HIS A 680 -11.82 -3.65 -7.29
CA HIS A 680 -12.85 -2.97 -8.06
C HIS A 680 -13.80 -4.03 -8.63
N LEU A 681 -15.08 -3.95 -8.27
CA LEU A 681 -16.09 -4.86 -8.80
C LEU A 681 -16.67 -4.27 -10.08
N TYR A 682 -16.53 -4.98 -11.18
CA TYR A 682 -17.09 -4.57 -12.47
C TYR A 682 -18.32 -5.39 -12.80
N ASP A 683 -19.37 -4.69 -13.23
CA ASP A 683 -20.53 -5.31 -13.87
C ASP A 683 -21.19 -6.38 -12.96
N PHE A 684 -21.18 -6.09 -11.66
CA PHE A 684 -21.36 -7.06 -10.58
C PHE A 684 -22.79 -7.01 -10.01
N PRO A 685 -23.46 -8.16 -9.78
CA PRO A 685 -24.76 -8.22 -9.11
C PRO A 685 -24.63 -7.89 -7.62
N VAL A 686 -25.13 -6.73 -7.21
CA VAL A 686 -25.22 -6.30 -5.81
C VAL A 686 -26.59 -6.62 -5.26
N LEU A 687 -26.65 -7.22 -4.06
CA LEU A 687 -27.90 -7.47 -3.36
C LEU A 687 -28.39 -6.20 -2.65
N VAL A 688 -29.59 -5.76 -2.99
CA VAL A 688 -30.32 -4.67 -2.35
C VAL A 688 -31.40 -5.27 -1.44
N LYS A 689 -31.25 -5.06 -0.14
CA LYS A 689 -32.21 -5.48 0.89
C LYS A 689 -33.19 -4.35 1.19
N LEU A 690 -34.49 -4.60 1.06
CA LEU A 690 -35.55 -3.59 1.26
C LEU A 690 -36.43 -3.97 2.46
N THR A 691 -36.55 -3.08 3.43
CA THR A 691 -37.29 -3.30 4.68
C THR A 691 -38.27 -2.16 4.93
N GLY A 692 -39.53 -2.52 5.16
CA GLY A 692 -40.62 -1.55 5.32
C GLY A 692 -40.40 -0.61 6.51
N GLY A 693 -40.49 0.70 6.25
CA GLY A 693 -40.29 1.74 7.28
C GLY A 693 -38.83 2.06 7.59
N TYR A 694 -37.87 1.39 6.93
CA TYR A 694 -36.45 1.70 6.99
C TYR A 694 -36.00 2.39 5.70
N ASN A 695 -35.94 1.62 4.60
CA ASN A 695 -35.37 2.06 3.32
C ASN A 695 -36.33 1.86 2.15
N ILE A 696 -37.61 1.60 2.42
CA ILE A 696 -38.71 1.63 1.46
C ILE A 696 -40.05 1.87 2.16
N ASP A 697 -40.96 2.59 1.48
CA ASP A 697 -42.36 2.74 1.88
C ASP A 697 -43.24 1.85 0.99
N TYR A 698 -43.49 0.61 1.44
CA TYR A 698 -44.32 -0.36 0.71
C TYR A 698 -45.77 0.10 0.50
N SER A 699 -46.26 1.12 1.23
CA SER A 699 -47.59 1.68 0.96
C SER A 699 -47.65 2.45 -0.37
N GLN A 700 -46.49 2.77 -0.95
CA GLN A 700 -46.33 3.51 -2.19
C GLN A 700 -45.83 2.62 -3.34
N THR A 701 -45.56 1.33 -3.11
CA THR A 701 -45.14 0.38 -4.14
C THR A 701 -46.34 -0.38 -4.71
N GLN A 702 -46.14 -1.03 -5.87
CA GLN A 702 -47.07 -2.06 -6.33
C GLN A 702 -46.79 -3.41 -5.63
N ALA A 703 -47.81 -4.29 -5.62
CA ALA A 703 -47.88 -5.49 -4.78
C ALA A 703 -46.76 -6.52 -5.03
N ASN A 704 -45.99 -6.41 -6.11
CA ASN A 704 -44.83 -7.25 -6.41
C ASN A 704 -43.60 -6.43 -6.86
N GLY A 705 -43.52 -5.16 -6.45
CA GLY A 705 -42.41 -4.28 -6.81
C GLY A 705 -42.35 -3.92 -8.30
N GLU A 706 -43.48 -3.98 -9.03
CA GLU A 706 -43.53 -3.74 -10.47
C GLU A 706 -43.03 -2.34 -10.87
N ASP A 707 -43.15 -1.39 -9.95
CA ASP A 707 -42.73 -0.01 -10.11
C ASP A 707 -41.30 0.28 -9.64
N LEU A 708 -40.49 -0.70 -9.29
CA LEU A 708 -39.07 -0.46 -9.01
C LEU A 708 -38.29 -0.13 -10.29
N ARG A 709 -37.38 0.85 -10.23
CA ARG A 709 -36.37 1.09 -11.28
C ARG A 709 -35.04 1.51 -10.66
N PHE A 710 -33.93 1.05 -11.24
CA PHE A 710 -32.58 1.37 -10.77
C PHE A 710 -31.79 2.11 -11.86
N PHE A 711 -31.00 3.10 -11.43
CA PHE A 711 -30.18 3.94 -12.29
C PHE A 711 -28.80 4.13 -11.68
N ASP A 712 -27.77 4.14 -12.52
CA ASP A 712 -26.44 4.55 -12.13
C ASP A 712 -26.39 6.06 -11.83
N ALA A 713 -25.30 6.52 -11.21
CA ALA A 713 -25.02 7.92 -10.92
C ALA A 713 -25.05 8.81 -12.18
N ASP A 714 -24.70 8.24 -13.35
CA ASP A 714 -24.71 8.93 -14.65
C ASP A 714 -26.09 8.95 -15.34
N GLY A 715 -27.11 8.31 -14.75
CA GLY A 715 -28.46 8.22 -15.30
C GLY A 715 -28.71 7.04 -16.25
N THR A 716 -27.77 6.10 -16.36
CA THR A 716 -27.95 4.84 -17.11
C THR A 716 -28.86 3.88 -16.34
N ALA A 717 -29.84 3.27 -17.03
CA ALA A 717 -30.74 2.28 -16.42
C ALA A 717 -30.01 0.97 -16.11
N LEU A 718 -30.23 0.40 -14.94
CA LEU A 718 -29.58 -0.83 -14.48
C LEU A 718 -30.53 -2.04 -14.54
N ALA A 719 -29.97 -3.20 -14.87
CA ALA A 719 -30.70 -4.47 -14.81
C ALA A 719 -30.88 -4.91 -13.35
N TYR A 720 -32.04 -5.48 -13.03
CA TYR A 720 -32.33 -5.99 -11.70
C TYR A 720 -33.26 -7.21 -11.73
N GLU A 721 -33.23 -7.99 -10.66
CA GLU A 721 -34.11 -9.14 -10.39
C GLU A 721 -34.66 -9.02 -8.98
N VAL A 722 -35.97 -9.21 -8.82
CA VAL A 722 -36.58 -9.32 -7.49
C VAL A 722 -36.54 -10.80 -7.11
N GLU A 723 -35.62 -11.16 -6.22
CA GLU A 723 -35.48 -12.53 -5.69
C GLU A 723 -36.64 -12.85 -4.74
N GLU A 724 -36.96 -11.92 -3.84
CA GLU A 724 -38.06 -12.04 -2.89
C GLU A 724 -38.77 -10.69 -2.71
N TRP A 725 -40.10 -10.72 -2.64
CA TRP A 725 -40.92 -9.55 -2.34
C TRP A 725 -41.84 -9.83 -1.16
N ASP A 726 -41.57 -9.20 -0.02
CA ASP A 726 -42.40 -9.28 1.18
C ASP A 726 -42.64 -7.88 1.78
N GLU A 727 -43.81 -7.31 1.49
CA GLU A 727 -44.24 -6.00 2.01
C GLU A 727 -44.45 -5.99 3.53
N ASN A 728 -44.55 -7.15 4.18
CA ASN A 728 -44.67 -7.28 5.63
C ASN A 728 -43.34 -7.68 6.30
N GLY A 729 -42.27 -7.85 5.52
CA GLY A 729 -40.97 -8.31 5.96
C GLY A 729 -39.85 -7.63 5.19
N THR A 730 -38.96 -8.45 4.61
CA THR A 730 -37.81 -7.98 3.83
C THR A 730 -37.94 -8.47 2.40
N SER A 731 -37.68 -7.58 1.43
CA SER A 731 -37.54 -7.94 0.02
C SER A 731 -36.07 -7.94 -0.38
N TYR A 732 -35.70 -8.83 -1.29
CA TYR A 732 -34.35 -9.01 -1.80
C TYR A 732 -34.33 -8.76 -3.31
N VAL A 733 -33.49 -7.82 -3.74
CA VAL A 733 -33.39 -7.40 -5.14
C VAL A 733 -31.94 -7.39 -5.57
N TRP A 734 -31.58 -8.19 -6.57
CA TRP A 734 -30.24 -8.13 -7.19
C TRP A 734 -30.20 -7.04 -8.25
N VAL A 735 -29.17 -6.20 -8.24
CA VAL A 735 -28.99 -5.10 -9.22
C VAL A 735 -27.60 -5.21 -9.81
N ARG A 736 -27.48 -5.23 -11.14
CA ARG A 736 -26.17 -5.24 -11.79
C ARG A 736 -25.59 -3.83 -11.82
N VAL A 737 -24.52 -3.62 -11.06
CA VAL A 737 -23.85 -2.32 -10.95
C VAL A 737 -22.61 -2.31 -11.87
N PRO A 738 -22.45 -1.32 -12.77
CA PRO A 738 -21.36 -1.32 -13.73
C PRO A 738 -19.97 -1.27 -13.09
N LYS A 739 -19.85 -0.57 -11.97
CA LYS A 739 -18.61 -0.45 -11.22
C LYS A 739 -18.90 -0.13 -9.75
N VAL A 740 -18.23 -0.82 -8.85
CA VAL A 740 -18.09 -0.43 -7.43
C VAL A 740 -16.60 -0.36 -7.17
N ASP A 741 -16.10 0.83 -6.82
CA ASP A 741 -14.66 1.02 -6.68
C ASP A 741 -14.14 0.40 -5.38
N GLY A 742 -12.99 -0.29 -5.45
CA GLY A 742 -12.23 -0.65 -4.27
C GLY A 742 -11.77 0.62 -3.54
N TRP A 743 -11.66 0.55 -2.22
CA TRP A 743 -11.29 1.68 -1.37
C TRP A 743 -12.18 2.92 -1.56
N SER A 744 -13.44 2.76 -1.98
CA SER A 744 -14.40 3.85 -2.22
C SER A 744 -15.62 3.70 -1.31
N ASN A 745 -16.12 4.82 -0.79
CA ASN A 745 -17.45 4.94 -0.18
C ASN A 745 -18.36 5.93 -0.94
N THR A 746 -18.00 6.29 -2.16
CA THR A 746 -18.68 7.36 -2.91
C THR A 746 -19.60 6.85 -4.02
N ASP A 747 -19.41 5.59 -4.42
CA ASP A 747 -20.21 4.93 -5.45
C ASP A 747 -21.66 4.80 -4.99
N HIS A 748 -22.58 5.04 -5.92
CA HIS A 748 -24.00 4.99 -5.60
C HIS A 748 -24.86 4.73 -6.82
N ILE A 749 -26.05 4.22 -6.57
CA ILE A 749 -27.14 4.10 -7.54
C ILE A 749 -28.40 4.81 -7.03
N TRP A 750 -29.37 5.00 -7.90
CA TRP A 750 -30.69 5.56 -7.61
C TRP A 750 -31.77 4.50 -7.78
N MET A 751 -32.62 4.33 -6.76
CA MET A 751 -33.84 3.53 -6.82
C MET A 751 -35.06 4.44 -6.94
N TYR A 752 -35.94 4.19 -7.90
CA TYR A 752 -37.21 4.89 -8.10
C TYR A 752 -38.40 3.95 -7.82
N TYR A 753 -39.46 4.49 -7.22
CA TYR A 753 -40.75 3.81 -7.00
C TYR A 753 -41.91 4.83 -6.91
N GLY A 754 -43.12 4.40 -6.60
CA GLY A 754 -44.27 5.29 -6.46
C GLY A 754 -45.05 5.51 -7.75
N ASN A 755 -45.03 4.54 -8.67
CA ASN A 755 -45.80 4.58 -9.93
C ASN A 755 -46.81 3.43 -9.98
N GLY A 756 -48.04 3.69 -9.54
CA GLY A 756 -49.13 2.69 -9.52
C GLY A 756 -49.66 2.24 -10.89
N THR A 757 -49.04 2.66 -11.99
CA THR A 757 -49.38 2.22 -13.35
C THR A 757 -48.19 1.61 -14.10
N ALA A 758 -47.03 1.51 -13.46
CA ALA A 758 -45.85 0.91 -14.07
C ALA A 758 -46.08 -0.59 -14.33
N ILE A 759 -45.53 -1.07 -15.44
CA ILE A 759 -45.40 -2.50 -15.71
C ILE A 759 -44.09 -3.00 -15.09
N ALA A 760 -44.03 -4.30 -14.75
CA ALA A 760 -42.81 -4.92 -14.23
C ALA A 760 -41.60 -4.65 -15.15
N GLY A 761 -40.48 -4.22 -14.56
CA GLY A 761 -39.28 -3.79 -15.28
C GLY A 761 -38.04 -4.63 -15.04
N GLN A 762 -38.12 -5.72 -14.25
CA GLN A 762 -36.99 -6.58 -13.97
C GLN A 762 -36.49 -7.30 -15.23
N SER A 763 -35.18 -7.51 -15.31
CA SER A 763 -34.53 -8.30 -16.38
C SER A 763 -33.52 -9.28 -15.78
N PRO A 764 -33.98 -10.40 -15.19
CA PRO A 764 -33.11 -11.36 -14.53
C PRO A 764 -31.97 -11.89 -15.42
N GLN A 765 -32.23 -12.10 -16.71
CA GLN A 765 -31.19 -12.59 -17.64
C GLN A 765 -30.06 -11.58 -17.86
N ASP A 766 -30.32 -10.29 -17.66
CA ASP A 766 -29.32 -9.24 -17.83
C ASP A 766 -28.62 -8.91 -16.51
N VAL A 767 -29.12 -9.39 -15.36
CA VAL A 767 -28.42 -9.30 -14.06
C VAL A 767 -27.24 -10.26 -14.04
N TRP A 768 -27.48 -11.51 -14.45
CA TRP A 768 -26.49 -12.57 -14.38
C TRP A 768 -25.80 -12.77 -15.73
N MET A 769 -24.51 -12.43 -15.81
CA MET A 769 -23.69 -12.62 -17.00
C MET A 769 -23.62 -14.09 -17.47
N PRO A 770 -23.47 -14.34 -18.79
CA PRO A 770 -23.28 -15.69 -19.32
C PRO A 770 -22.02 -16.41 -18.81
N SER A 771 -21.06 -15.69 -18.21
CA SER A 771 -19.84 -16.23 -17.61
C SER A 771 -20.06 -16.89 -16.25
N TYR A 772 -21.19 -16.66 -15.58
CA TYR A 772 -21.52 -17.36 -14.34
C TYR A 772 -21.86 -18.84 -14.66
N GLN A 773 -21.10 -19.76 -14.06
CA GLN A 773 -21.26 -21.22 -14.26
C GLN A 773 -22.57 -21.77 -13.64
N GLY A 774 -23.21 -21.00 -12.77
CA GLY A 774 -24.52 -21.26 -12.19
C GLY A 774 -24.82 -20.24 -11.08
N VAL A 775 -26.11 -20.01 -10.82
CA VAL A 775 -26.59 -19.16 -9.71
C VAL A 775 -27.43 -20.04 -8.78
N TRP A 776 -27.04 -20.12 -7.52
CA TRP A 776 -27.74 -20.91 -6.50
C TRP A 776 -28.25 -20.00 -5.39
N HIS A 777 -29.56 -19.79 -5.38
CA HIS A 777 -30.27 -19.16 -4.27
C HIS A 777 -30.52 -20.23 -3.20
N LEU A 778 -29.60 -20.34 -2.23
CA LEU A 778 -29.70 -21.34 -1.16
C LEU A 778 -30.75 -20.90 -0.14
N SER A 779 -31.80 -21.70 0.06
CA SER A 779 -32.83 -21.40 1.06
C SER A 779 -32.24 -21.40 2.49
N GLU A 780 -32.58 -20.43 3.32
CA GLU A 780 -32.06 -20.30 4.69
C GLU A 780 -32.48 -21.42 5.67
N SER A 781 -33.37 -22.32 5.28
CA SER A 781 -33.63 -23.53 6.07
C SER A 781 -32.60 -24.60 5.74
N GLY A 782 -31.66 -24.85 6.67
CA GLY A 782 -30.54 -25.80 6.60
C GLY A 782 -30.88 -27.28 6.41
N THR A 783 -31.69 -27.61 5.41
CA THR A 783 -31.85 -28.96 4.86
C THR A 783 -31.98 -28.85 3.34
N GLY A 784 -30.86 -28.60 2.67
CA GLY A 784 -30.79 -28.57 1.20
C GLY A 784 -31.08 -29.95 0.61
N ALA A 785 -31.84 -29.93 -0.49
CA ALA A 785 -31.84 -30.97 -1.52
C ALA A 785 -31.38 -30.33 -2.82
#